data_AF-A0A507ESL9-F1
#
_entry.id   AF-A0A507ESL9-F1
#
_cell.length_a   1.000
_cell.length_b   1.000
_cell.length_c   1.000
_cell.angle_alpha   90.00
_cell.angle_beta   90.00
_cell.angle_gamma   90.00
#
_symmetry.space_group_name_H-M   'P 1'
#
loop_
_entity.id
_entity.type
_entity.pdbx_description
1 polymer ?
#
loop_
_entity_poly.entity_id
_entity_poly.type
_entity_poly.pdbx_seq_one_letter_code
_entity_poly.pdbx_strand_id
1 'polypeptide(L)'
;MCLVLIDNWLEDAASGRANIAPEKIPWGAIKTLIKQTVYGGKIDNGHDQALLDSFVNSLFKPNAYDVKFALVSASAATGEEDSKGQALLIPDETKLEKVLDWVNKLPDQQPPTWLGLPSNAEKVLMALKGKQMLSKLRKVTMASEEEDPVSDESGKSSQQSKSQVQQPAWMRTVRKSVDEWLAVLPATIHAGLKTSLQSKDKDPLYRFFERENAIGVHLLKTVRNDLLGLQDLIEGKAKQTNHSRALVDWILKGMIPPHWKKHKSPAAMSLDSWVHDLNSRLAQLSRVSETPIEKLGELSVWIGGLFGPEAFVTATMQAVAQREKWSLEELKLSVIIGDDADGFDLTGLRIEGGQYAKGAGLALSSDMSTKLEKVTLVWKRKDSSKSTSDVKSGKGSKDTPVHLGVPVYLNSDRKEVLFVAEMSVKNNIVAQSVVQQGVALLAAIERDKISGASYQYIIQMERIHLATNSQHFQWAHLAHSIPFTATTAIESISKSSPTTPTTAKRRLMRDFKKLSTDPPEGVSGAPCPDNVLLWNAVIFGPEETPFEDGTFKLILTFDESYPTKPPHVKFVSKMFHPNVYANGDLCLDILQNRWSPTYDTAAILTSIQSLLHDPNPNSPANTEAARLFTEDRKAYNRRVRETVEESWAE
;
A
#
# COMPACT_ATOMS: atom_id res chain seq x y z
N MET A 1 -1.07 -10.11 -24.23
CA MET A 1 0.08 -10.99 -23.89
C MET A 1 -0.35 -12.30 -23.23
N CYS A 2 -1.12 -12.30 -22.11
CA CYS A 2 -1.54 -13.55 -21.45
C CYS A 2 -2.43 -14.45 -22.35
N LEU A 3 -3.45 -13.88 -23.01
CA LEU A 3 -4.33 -14.63 -23.91
C LEU A 3 -3.57 -15.29 -25.06
N VAL A 4 -2.66 -14.56 -25.72
CA VAL A 4 -1.82 -15.08 -26.81
C VAL A 4 -1.00 -16.30 -26.40
N LEU A 5 -0.46 -16.31 -25.17
CA LEU A 5 0.30 -17.46 -24.67
C LEU A 5 -0.62 -18.66 -24.36
N ILE A 6 -1.83 -18.39 -23.85
CA ILE A 6 -2.84 -19.43 -23.64
C ILE A 6 -3.27 -20.01 -24.99
N ASP A 7 -3.50 -19.18 -26.01
CA ASP A 7 -3.86 -19.61 -27.36
C ASP A 7 -2.79 -20.52 -27.94
N ASN A 8 -1.50 -20.13 -27.87
CA ASN A 8 -0.39 -20.97 -28.34
C ASN A 8 -0.35 -22.35 -27.65
N TRP A 9 -0.57 -22.39 -26.33
CA TRP A 9 -0.61 -23.65 -25.58
C TRP A 9 -1.84 -24.50 -25.90
N LEU A 10 -2.98 -23.88 -26.16
CA LEU A 10 -4.19 -24.57 -26.58
C LEU A 10 -4.05 -25.10 -28.01
N GLU A 11 -3.47 -24.35 -28.93
CA GLU A 11 -3.22 -24.78 -30.32
C GLU A 11 -2.28 -25.98 -30.36
N ASP A 12 -1.18 -25.93 -29.61
CA ASP A 12 -0.20 -27.04 -29.51
C ASP A 12 -0.86 -28.30 -28.93
N ALA A 13 -1.59 -28.15 -27.81
CA ALA A 13 -2.29 -29.26 -27.15
C ALA A 13 -3.47 -29.82 -27.98
N ALA A 14 -4.16 -28.96 -28.74
CA ALA A 14 -5.25 -29.36 -29.63
C ALA A 14 -4.72 -30.06 -30.88
N SER A 15 -3.50 -29.73 -31.34
CA SER A 15 -2.86 -30.30 -32.54
C SER A 15 -3.77 -30.23 -33.76
N GLY A 16 -4.43 -29.07 -33.96
CA GLY A 16 -5.36 -28.83 -35.07
C GLY A 16 -6.78 -29.39 -34.91
N ARG A 17 -7.13 -29.96 -33.75
CA ARG A 17 -8.50 -30.41 -33.45
C ARG A 17 -9.41 -29.25 -33.03
N ALA A 18 -10.68 -29.33 -33.41
CA ALA A 18 -11.69 -28.34 -33.03
C ALA A 18 -12.07 -28.37 -31.54
N ASN A 19 -11.88 -29.51 -30.86
CA ASN A 19 -12.19 -29.69 -29.43
C ASN A 19 -11.02 -30.37 -28.72
N ILE A 20 -10.82 -30.02 -27.45
CA ILE A 20 -9.80 -30.60 -26.57
C ILE A 20 -10.46 -31.10 -25.27
N ALA A 21 -9.99 -32.25 -24.78
CA ALA A 21 -10.41 -32.75 -23.47
C ALA A 21 -9.80 -31.88 -22.35
N PRO A 22 -10.57 -31.43 -21.34
CA PRO A 22 -10.07 -30.55 -20.28
C PRO A 22 -8.82 -31.06 -19.56
N GLU A 23 -8.63 -32.38 -19.45
CA GLU A 23 -7.47 -32.99 -18.80
C GLU A 23 -6.18 -32.86 -19.61
N LYS A 24 -6.29 -32.64 -20.92
CA LYS A 24 -5.15 -32.47 -21.84
C LYS A 24 -4.65 -31.04 -21.91
N ILE A 25 -5.39 -30.09 -21.35
CA ILE A 25 -4.98 -28.68 -21.27
C ILE A 25 -3.79 -28.57 -20.30
N PRO A 26 -2.71 -27.85 -20.65
CA PRO A 26 -1.53 -27.69 -19.80
C PRO A 26 -1.79 -26.72 -18.64
N TRP A 27 -2.69 -27.09 -17.72
CA TRP A 27 -3.09 -26.27 -16.57
C TRP A 27 -1.93 -25.84 -15.69
N GLY A 28 -0.90 -26.66 -15.54
CA GLY A 28 0.30 -26.30 -14.78
C GLY A 28 1.00 -25.08 -15.37
N ALA A 29 1.17 -25.05 -16.70
CA ALA A 29 1.81 -23.93 -17.40
C ALA A 29 0.94 -22.66 -17.33
N ILE A 30 -0.37 -22.80 -17.56
CA ILE A 30 -1.34 -21.69 -17.46
C ILE A 30 -1.32 -21.09 -16.06
N LYS A 31 -1.41 -21.92 -15.02
CA LYS A 31 -1.39 -21.45 -13.63
C LYS A 31 -0.08 -20.75 -13.30
N THR A 32 1.06 -21.32 -13.66
CA THR A 32 2.37 -20.70 -13.38
C THR A 32 2.53 -19.37 -14.10
N LEU A 33 2.11 -19.26 -15.36
CA LEU A 33 2.14 -18.01 -16.13
C LEU A 33 1.34 -16.90 -15.43
N ILE A 34 0.10 -17.21 -15.04
CA ILE A 34 -0.80 -16.26 -14.39
C ILE A 34 -0.22 -15.87 -13.02
N LYS A 35 0.22 -16.86 -12.24
CA LYS A 35 0.73 -16.67 -10.88
C LYS A 35 2.06 -15.93 -10.81
N GLN A 36 3.01 -16.20 -11.71
CA GLN A 36 4.38 -15.69 -11.57
C GLN A 36 4.68 -14.54 -12.53
N THR A 37 4.12 -14.54 -13.72
CA THR A 37 4.53 -13.62 -14.79
C THR A 37 3.52 -12.51 -15.01
N VAL A 38 2.23 -12.85 -15.09
CA VAL A 38 1.20 -11.87 -15.48
C VAL A 38 0.74 -11.05 -14.28
N TYR A 39 0.26 -11.72 -13.23
CA TYR A 39 -0.28 -11.04 -12.05
C TYR A 39 0.72 -11.01 -10.91
N GLY A 40 1.34 -12.14 -10.54
CA GLY A 40 2.24 -12.16 -9.39
C GLY A 40 3.61 -11.53 -9.62
N GLY A 41 4.00 -11.25 -10.86
CA GLY A 41 5.21 -10.46 -11.14
C GLY A 41 5.15 -9.04 -10.56
N LYS A 42 3.94 -8.54 -10.24
CA LYS A 42 3.70 -7.23 -9.62
C LYS A 42 3.46 -7.31 -8.11
N ILE A 43 3.41 -8.51 -7.55
CA ILE A 43 3.09 -8.75 -6.15
C ILE A 43 4.40 -8.93 -5.38
N ASP A 44 4.68 -8.01 -4.46
CA ASP A 44 5.85 -8.03 -3.57
C ASP A 44 5.57 -8.76 -2.24
N ASN A 45 4.30 -8.83 -1.84
CA ASN A 45 3.87 -9.49 -0.61
C ASN A 45 3.54 -10.98 -0.82
N GLY A 46 4.21 -11.86 -0.07
CA GLY A 46 3.96 -13.30 -0.12
C GLY A 46 2.51 -13.72 0.23
N HIS A 47 1.81 -12.93 1.06
CA HIS A 47 0.40 -13.20 1.39
C HIS A 47 -0.56 -12.84 0.24
N ASP A 48 -0.27 -11.76 -0.46
CA ASP A 48 -1.01 -11.35 -1.67
C ASP A 48 -0.78 -12.38 -2.79
N GLN A 49 0.44 -12.93 -2.87
CA GLN A 49 0.75 -14.02 -3.78
C GLN A 49 -0.05 -15.27 -3.43
N ALA A 50 -0.15 -15.62 -2.14
CA ALA A 50 -0.97 -16.75 -1.69
C ALA A 50 -2.46 -16.56 -2.01
N LEU A 51 -2.95 -15.32 -1.95
CA LEU A 51 -4.31 -14.95 -2.34
C LEU A 51 -4.55 -15.14 -3.84
N LEU A 52 -3.67 -14.60 -4.69
CA LEU A 52 -3.71 -14.82 -6.14
C LEU A 52 -3.67 -16.32 -6.46
N ASP A 53 -2.76 -17.04 -5.81
CA ASP A 53 -2.61 -18.47 -5.96
C ASP A 53 -3.89 -19.24 -5.64
N SER A 54 -4.64 -18.80 -4.61
CA SER A 54 -5.93 -19.37 -4.23
C SER A 54 -6.97 -19.23 -5.35
N PHE A 55 -7.14 -18.03 -5.92
CA PHE A 55 -8.07 -17.80 -7.04
C PHE A 55 -7.66 -18.60 -8.29
N VAL A 56 -6.39 -18.56 -8.66
CA VAL A 56 -5.90 -19.26 -9.85
C VAL A 56 -6.06 -20.77 -9.69
N ASN A 57 -5.75 -21.33 -8.52
CA ASN A 57 -5.94 -22.76 -8.27
C ASN A 57 -7.42 -23.17 -8.20
N SER A 58 -8.31 -22.26 -7.78
CA SER A 58 -9.75 -22.50 -7.72
C SER A 58 -10.40 -22.53 -9.11
N LEU A 59 -10.03 -21.57 -9.96
CA LEU A 59 -10.67 -21.32 -11.26
C LEU A 59 -10.03 -22.10 -12.41
N PHE A 60 -8.70 -22.27 -12.43
CA PHE A 60 -7.98 -22.92 -13.54
C PHE A 60 -7.70 -24.41 -13.24
N LYS A 61 -8.75 -25.22 -13.37
CA LYS A 61 -8.71 -26.67 -13.16
C LYS A 61 -9.62 -27.39 -14.17
N PRO A 62 -9.41 -28.69 -14.44
CA PRO A 62 -10.24 -29.45 -15.39
C PRO A 62 -11.74 -29.35 -15.09
N ASN A 63 -12.12 -29.45 -13.81
CA ASN A 63 -13.49 -29.34 -13.32
C ASN A 63 -14.17 -27.97 -13.59
N ALA A 64 -13.43 -26.95 -14.04
CA ALA A 64 -14.03 -25.70 -14.48
C ALA A 64 -14.92 -25.86 -15.73
N TYR A 65 -14.74 -26.97 -16.48
CA TYR A 65 -15.57 -27.36 -17.61
C TYR A 65 -16.75 -28.27 -17.23
N ASP A 66 -16.96 -28.56 -15.94
CA ASP A 66 -18.12 -29.34 -15.48
C ASP A 66 -19.40 -28.52 -15.67
N VAL A 67 -20.47 -29.17 -16.14
CA VAL A 67 -21.82 -28.58 -16.28
C VAL A 67 -22.27 -28.05 -14.92
N LYS A 68 -22.55 -26.73 -14.84
CA LYS A 68 -22.83 -25.99 -13.59
C LYS A 68 -21.63 -25.75 -12.67
N PHE A 69 -20.44 -25.54 -13.22
CA PHE A 69 -19.32 -25.05 -12.43
C PHE A 69 -19.69 -23.71 -11.76
N ALA A 70 -19.58 -23.65 -10.43
CA ALA A 70 -19.86 -22.46 -9.66
C ALA A 70 -18.63 -21.53 -9.62
N LEU A 71 -18.75 -20.36 -10.23
CA LEU A 71 -17.79 -19.26 -10.10
C LEU A 71 -17.79 -18.70 -8.68
N VAL A 72 -18.98 -18.60 -8.09
CA VAL A 72 -19.19 -18.18 -6.69
C VAL A 72 -20.06 -19.23 -6.01
N SER A 73 -19.55 -19.85 -4.94
CA SER A 73 -20.31 -20.84 -4.19
C SER A 73 -21.33 -20.16 -3.25
N ALA A 74 -22.53 -20.72 -3.14
CA ALA A 74 -23.57 -20.24 -2.22
C ALA A 74 -23.13 -20.29 -0.74
N SER A 75 -22.14 -21.13 -0.40
CA SER A 75 -21.65 -21.39 0.95
C SER A 75 -20.41 -20.55 1.34
N ALA A 76 -19.84 -19.77 0.43
CA ALA A 76 -18.59 -19.03 0.72
C ALA A 76 -18.78 -17.84 1.68
N ALA A 77 -20.02 -17.38 1.91
CA ALA A 77 -20.27 -16.12 2.62
C ALA A 77 -20.37 -16.26 4.15
N THR A 78 -20.87 -17.39 4.66
CA THR A 78 -21.10 -17.61 6.10
C THR A 78 -21.31 -19.10 6.32
N GLY A 79 -20.76 -19.69 7.38
CA GLY A 79 -21.16 -21.03 7.85
C GLY A 79 -22.59 -21.07 8.42
N GLU A 80 -23.46 -20.20 7.93
CA GLU A 80 -24.86 -20.03 8.30
C GLU A 80 -25.70 -20.35 7.06
N GLU A 81 -26.63 -21.30 7.22
CA GLU A 81 -27.51 -21.83 6.18
C GLU A 81 -28.55 -20.80 5.67
N ASP A 82 -28.60 -19.60 6.26
CA ASP A 82 -29.70 -18.64 6.08
C ASP A 82 -29.39 -17.44 5.17
N SER A 83 -28.17 -17.34 4.61
CA SER A 83 -27.86 -16.32 3.61
C SER A 83 -28.37 -16.77 2.23
N LYS A 84 -29.40 -16.11 1.70
CA LYS A 84 -29.93 -16.23 0.32
C LYS A 84 -28.91 -15.85 -0.77
N GLY A 85 -27.70 -16.39 -0.74
CA GLY A 85 -26.68 -16.22 -1.77
C GLY A 85 -26.95 -17.17 -2.92
N GLN A 86 -27.42 -16.65 -4.05
CA GLN A 86 -27.54 -17.45 -5.27
C GLN A 86 -26.13 -17.79 -5.79
N ALA A 87 -25.82 -19.07 -5.95
CA ALA A 87 -24.57 -19.49 -6.57
C ALA A 87 -24.49 -18.93 -8.00
N LEU A 88 -23.37 -18.28 -8.33
CA LEU A 88 -23.13 -17.81 -9.69
C LEU A 88 -22.48 -18.93 -10.48
N LEU A 89 -23.18 -19.42 -11.49
CA LEU A 89 -22.73 -20.53 -12.34
C LEU A 89 -22.15 -19.99 -13.65
N ILE A 90 -21.13 -20.66 -14.17
CA ILE A 90 -20.62 -20.37 -15.51
C ILE A 90 -21.68 -20.78 -16.56
N PRO A 91 -21.89 -20.01 -17.64
CA PRO A 91 -22.76 -20.42 -18.72
C PRO A 91 -22.13 -21.55 -19.54
N ASP A 92 -22.90 -22.61 -19.84
CA ASP A 92 -22.49 -23.72 -20.73
C ASP A 92 -22.61 -23.29 -22.21
N GLU A 93 -21.88 -22.26 -22.62
CA GLU A 93 -21.95 -21.71 -23.97
C GLU A 93 -20.57 -21.60 -24.62
N THR A 94 -20.49 -21.97 -25.89
CA THR A 94 -19.24 -21.97 -26.67
C THR A 94 -19.07 -20.74 -27.55
N LYS A 95 -20.15 -19.94 -27.73
CA LYS A 95 -20.14 -18.73 -28.55
C LYS A 95 -20.02 -17.48 -27.68
N LEU A 96 -19.13 -16.57 -28.08
CA LEU A 96 -18.88 -15.31 -27.38
C LEU A 96 -20.15 -14.47 -27.21
N GLU A 97 -21.00 -14.37 -28.23
CA GLU A 97 -22.25 -13.59 -28.21
C GLU A 97 -23.15 -13.99 -27.03
N LYS A 98 -23.31 -15.30 -26.80
CA LYS A 98 -24.14 -15.82 -25.72
C LYS A 98 -23.50 -15.64 -24.34
N VAL A 99 -22.17 -15.66 -24.27
CA VAL A 99 -21.43 -15.32 -23.04
C VAL A 99 -21.64 -13.84 -22.72
N LEU A 100 -21.61 -12.96 -23.72
CA LEU A 100 -21.90 -11.52 -23.54
C LEU A 100 -23.35 -11.29 -23.11
N ASP A 101 -24.32 -12.01 -23.67
CA ASP A 101 -25.72 -11.97 -23.22
C ASP A 101 -25.89 -12.40 -21.76
N TRP A 102 -25.08 -13.36 -21.30
CA TRP A 102 -25.05 -13.76 -19.89
C TRP A 102 -24.42 -12.67 -19.01
N VAL A 103 -23.31 -12.06 -19.44
CA VAL A 103 -22.67 -10.94 -18.72
C VAL A 103 -23.62 -9.76 -18.58
N ASN A 104 -24.35 -9.41 -19.64
CA ASN A 104 -25.32 -8.30 -19.65
C ASN A 104 -26.54 -8.55 -18.74
N LYS A 105 -26.77 -9.78 -18.29
CA LYS A 105 -27.84 -10.13 -17.34
C LYS A 105 -27.38 -10.04 -15.88
N LEU A 106 -26.09 -9.86 -15.62
CA LEU A 106 -25.58 -9.68 -14.26
C LEU A 106 -26.04 -8.33 -13.69
N PRO A 107 -26.26 -8.25 -12.37
CA PRO A 107 -26.64 -6.98 -11.74
C PRO A 107 -25.48 -5.98 -11.78
N ASP A 108 -25.82 -4.69 -11.94
CA ASP A 108 -24.84 -3.59 -11.90
C ASP A 108 -24.13 -3.48 -10.55
N GLN A 109 -24.87 -3.74 -9.46
CA GLN A 109 -24.31 -3.82 -8.10
C GLN A 109 -24.06 -5.27 -7.73
N GLN A 110 -22.77 -5.62 -7.62
CA GLN A 110 -22.32 -6.97 -7.32
C GLN A 110 -21.91 -7.07 -5.84
N PRO A 111 -22.37 -8.10 -5.10
CA PRO A 111 -22.07 -8.22 -3.69
C PRO A 111 -20.59 -8.61 -3.48
N PRO A 112 -19.93 -8.15 -2.40
CA PRO A 112 -18.54 -8.52 -2.09
C PRO A 112 -18.33 -10.03 -1.97
N THR A 113 -19.37 -10.79 -1.63
CA THR A 113 -19.34 -12.25 -1.52
C THR A 113 -18.91 -12.94 -2.81
N TRP A 114 -19.05 -12.29 -3.98
CA TRP A 114 -18.52 -12.81 -5.25
C TRP A 114 -16.99 -12.87 -5.29
N LEU A 115 -16.32 -12.05 -4.48
CA LEU A 115 -14.86 -12.05 -4.32
C LEU A 115 -14.39 -12.94 -3.14
N GLY A 116 -15.30 -13.69 -2.52
CA GLY A 116 -15.01 -14.45 -1.29
C GLY A 116 -14.95 -13.58 -0.03
N LEU A 117 -15.42 -12.34 -0.11
CA LEU A 117 -15.49 -11.42 1.04
C LEU A 117 -16.76 -11.64 1.88
N PRO A 118 -16.75 -11.25 3.17
CA PRO A 118 -17.96 -11.28 3.96
C PRO A 118 -18.94 -10.19 3.47
N SER A 119 -20.24 -10.43 3.66
CA SER A 119 -21.32 -9.53 3.23
C SER A 119 -21.26 -8.13 3.85
N ASN A 120 -20.60 -8.00 4.99
CA ASN A 120 -20.40 -6.74 5.70
C ASN A 120 -19.31 -5.84 5.07
N ALA A 121 -18.51 -6.36 4.13
CA ALA A 121 -17.35 -5.68 3.58
C ALA A 121 -17.72 -4.39 2.81
N GLU A 122 -18.87 -4.39 2.15
CA GLU A 122 -19.38 -3.19 1.48
C GLU A 122 -19.71 -2.06 2.45
N LYS A 123 -20.30 -2.39 3.62
CA LYS A 123 -20.60 -1.39 4.66
C LYS A 123 -19.33 -0.71 5.16
N VAL A 124 -18.25 -1.49 5.30
CA VAL A 124 -16.93 -0.96 5.67
C VAL A 124 -16.39 -0.01 4.60
N LEU A 125 -16.46 -0.43 3.33
CA LEU A 125 -16.00 0.39 2.22
C LEU A 125 -16.75 1.73 2.17
N MET A 126 -18.07 1.71 2.32
CA MET A 126 -18.89 2.91 2.30
C MET A 126 -18.59 3.84 3.48
N ALA A 127 -18.45 3.30 4.70
CA ALA A 127 -18.07 4.08 5.87
C ALA A 127 -16.72 4.79 5.66
N LEU A 128 -15.79 4.12 4.99
CA LEU A 128 -14.50 4.70 4.70
C LEU A 128 -14.53 5.71 3.56
N LYS A 129 -15.23 5.45 2.46
CA LYS A 129 -15.43 6.45 1.40
C LYS A 129 -16.01 7.74 2.01
N GLY A 130 -16.93 7.59 2.98
CA GLY A 130 -17.42 8.68 3.83
C GLY A 130 -16.30 9.39 4.62
N LYS A 131 -15.44 8.65 5.33
CA LYS A 131 -14.31 9.23 6.09
C LYS A 131 -13.29 9.95 5.19
N GLN A 132 -12.95 9.38 4.03
CA GLN A 132 -12.06 10.01 3.05
C GLN A 132 -12.69 11.27 2.47
N MET A 133 -13.98 11.24 2.12
CA MET A 133 -14.72 12.41 1.67
C MET A 133 -14.72 13.51 2.72
N LEU A 134 -15.01 13.19 3.99
CA LEU A 134 -14.94 14.14 5.10
C LEU A 134 -13.52 14.70 5.29
N SER A 135 -12.49 13.87 5.17
CA SER A 135 -11.10 14.32 5.25
C SER A 135 -10.72 15.25 4.09
N LYS A 136 -11.17 14.95 2.86
CA LYS A 136 -10.96 15.81 1.69
C LYS A 136 -11.71 17.13 1.85
N LEU A 137 -12.96 17.07 2.29
CA LEU A 137 -13.80 18.24 2.55
C LEU A 137 -13.18 19.14 3.63
N ARG A 138 -12.64 18.54 4.71
CA ARG A 138 -11.87 19.27 5.72
C ARG A 138 -10.66 19.99 5.13
N LYS A 139 -9.90 19.35 4.22
CA LYS A 139 -8.77 20.00 3.55
C LYS A 139 -9.24 21.18 2.69
N VAL A 140 -10.36 21.04 1.99
CA VAL A 140 -10.97 22.11 1.19
C VAL A 140 -11.41 23.28 2.08
N THR A 141 -12.10 23.03 3.20
CA THR A 141 -12.52 24.11 4.11
C THR A 141 -11.34 24.84 4.73
N MET A 142 -10.25 24.14 5.05
CA MET A 142 -9.03 24.78 5.56
C MET A 142 -8.33 25.63 4.50
N ALA A 143 -8.32 25.19 3.23
CA ALA A 143 -7.80 26.00 2.14
C ALA A 143 -8.64 27.27 1.89
N SER A 144 -9.95 27.23 2.18
CA SER A 144 -10.83 28.41 2.12
C SER A 144 -10.65 29.36 3.30
N GLU A 145 -10.34 28.86 4.50
CA GLU A 145 -10.07 29.72 5.68
C GLU A 145 -8.71 30.43 5.62
N GLU A 146 -7.76 29.95 4.80
CA GLU A 146 -6.50 30.65 4.51
C GLU A 146 -6.69 31.90 3.62
N GLU A 147 -7.88 32.12 3.04
CA GLU A 147 -8.19 33.32 2.24
C GLU A 147 -8.64 34.55 3.06
N ASP A 148 -8.88 34.42 4.37
CA ASP A 148 -9.27 35.56 5.24
C ASP A 148 -8.20 35.92 6.29
N PRO A 149 -7.09 36.59 5.91
CA PRO A 149 -6.47 37.55 6.82
C PRO A 149 -7.32 38.83 6.74
N VAL A 150 -8.20 39.02 7.72
CA VAL A 150 -8.91 40.29 7.93
C VAL A 150 -7.90 41.44 7.91
N SER A 151 -7.91 42.20 6.82
CA SER A 151 -7.22 43.47 6.64
C SER A 151 -7.99 44.56 7.39
N ASP A 152 -7.86 44.58 8.72
CA ASP A 152 -8.39 45.71 9.50
C ASP A 152 -7.32 46.81 9.61
N GLU A 153 -7.03 47.45 8.47
CA GLU A 153 -6.45 48.79 8.47
C GLU A 153 -7.58 49.82 8.45
N SER A 154 -8.03 50.23 9.63
CA SER A 154 -8.69 51.52 9.77
C SER A 154 -8.18 52.24 11.03
N GLY A 155 -7.26 53.18 10.79
CA GLY A 155 -6.84 54.13 11.82
C GLY A 155 -8.00 55.06 12.20
N LYS A 156 -8.30 55.15 13.49
CA LYS A 156 -8.67 56.39 14.18
C LYS A 156 -8.53 56.24 15.69
N SER A 157 -7.79 57.18 16.26
CA SER A 157 -7.53 57.40 17.69
C SER A 157 -8.80 57.61 18.51
N SER A 158 -8.93 56.97 19.68
CA SER A 158 -9.40 57.60 20.94
C SER A 158 -9.20 56.70 22.15
N GLN A 159 -9.18 57.32 23.33
CA GLN A 159 -8.71 56.84 24.63
C GLN A 159 -9.53 55.71 25.29
N GLN A 160 -8.82 54.96 26.15
CA GLN A 160 -9.28 54.27 27.38
C GLN A 160 -10.59 53.46 27.35
N SER A 161 -10.45 52.14 27.40
CA SER A 161 -11.10 51.32 28.44
C SER A 161 -10.40 49.95 28.57
N LYS A 162 -10.23 49.49 29.82
CA LYS A 162 -9.79 48.13 30.15
C LYS A 162 -10.88 47.16 29.71
N SER A 163 -10.70 46.53 28.55
CA SER A 163 -11.55 45.43 28.09
C SER A 163 -10.69 44.17 27.95
N GLN A 164 -11.14 43.08 28.58
CA GLN A 164 -10.57 41.74 28.48
C GLN A 164 -10.13 41.44 27.04
N VAL A 165 -8.84 41.19 26.84
CA VAL A 165 -8.30 40.73 25.56
C VAL A 165 -8.93 39.37 25.28
N GLN A 166 -9.96 39.36 24.43
CA GLN A 166 -10.63 38.14 24.02
C GLN A 166 -9.65 37.35 23.16
N GLN A 167 -9.11 36.27 23.70
CA GLN A 167 -8.08 35.47 23.03
C GLN A 167 -8.61 34.93 21.68
N PRO A 168 -7.78 34.94 20.62
CA PRO A 168 -8.13 34.41 19.31
C PRO A 168 -8.74 33.01 19.37
N ALA A 169 -9.68 32.71 18.47
CA ALA A 169 -10.41 31.44 18.46
C ALA A 169 -9.46 30.22 18.40
N TRP A 170 -8.40 30.28 17.59
CA TRP A 170 -7.39 29.23 17.51
C TRP A 170 -6.68 28.97 18.85
N MET A 171 -6.37 30.02 19.63
CA MET A 171 -5.73 29.85 20.95
C MET A 171 -6.66 29.14 21.93
N ARG A 172 -7.96 29.40 21.87
CA ARG A 172 -8.95 28.72 22.73
C ARG A 172 -9.05 27.24 22.38
N THR A 173 -9.09 26.91 21.09
CA THR A 173 -9.11 25.52 20.61
C THR A 173 -7.84 24.77 21.00
N VAL A 174 -6.67 25.35 20.73
CA VAL A 174 -5.38 24.73 21.08
C VAL A 174 -5.23 24.59 22.59
N ARG A 175 -5.61 25.60 23.40
CA ARG A 175 -5.58 25.50 24.86
C ARG A 175 -6.41 24.31 25.34
N LYS A 176 -7.65 24.18 24.86
CA LYS A 176 -8.53 23.06 25.24
C LYS A 176 -7.87 21.71 24.96
N SER A 177 -7.35 21.51 23.74
CA SER A 177 -6.67 20.25 23.38
C SER A 177 -5.41 20.00 24.20
N VAL A 178 -4.59 21.03 24.42
CA VAL A 178 -3.37 20.92 25.22
C VAL A 178 -3.68 20.54 26.67
N ASP A 179 -4.67 21.18 27.29
CA ASP A 179 -5.08 20.89 28.67
C ASP A 179 -5.64 19.47 28.80
N GLU A 180 -6.47 19.04 27.84
CA GLU A 180 -7.00 17.66 27.77
C GLU A 180 -5.86 16.64 27.63
N TRP A 181 -4.90 16.86 26.73
CA TRP A 181 -3.79 15.93 26.51
C TRP A 181 -2.78 15.90 27.67
N LEU A 182 -2.50 17.04 28.29
CA LEU A 182 -1.64 17.11 29.48
C LEU A 182 -2.26 16.41 30.70
N ALA A 183 -3.60 16.41 30.80
CA ALA A 183 -4.33 15.67 31.83
C ALA A 183 -4.31 14.15 31.60
N VAL A 184 -4.30 13.71 30.34
CA VAL A 184 -4.25 12.30 29.96
C VAL A 184 -2.83 11.72 30.08
N LEU A 185 -1.81 12.48 29.69
CA LEU A 185 -0.42 12.01 29.67
C LEU A 185 0.21 12.05 31.07
N PRO A 186 0.94 11.01 31.50
CA PRO A 186 1.63 11.00 32.79
C PRO A 186 2.69 12.11 32.83
N ALA A 187 2.96 12.66 34.02
CA ALA A 187 3.98 13.70 34.19
C ALA A 187 5.39 13.15 33.96
N THR A 188 5.67 11.97 34.52
CA THR A 188 6.92 11.23 34.39
C THR A 188 6.63 9.74 34.39
N ILE A 189 7.56 8.96 33.85
CA ILE A 189 7.60 7.50 33.97
C ILE A 189 8.98 7.10 34.48
N HIS A 190 9.10 5.91 35.07
CA HIS A 190 10.38 5.44 35.60
C HIS A 190 11.44 5.33 34.51
N ALA A 191 12.59 5.98 34.71
CA ALA A 191 13.65 6.05 33.69
C ALA A 191 14.41 4.73 33.49
N GLY A 192 14.28 3.76 34.38
CA GLY A 192 14.96 2.47 34.30
C GLY A 192 14.15 1.33 34.94
N LEU A 193 14.47 0.10 34.55
CA LEU A 193 13.92 -1.11 35.16
C LEU A 193 14.51 -1.33 36.56
N LYS A 194 13.69 -1.74 37.53
CA LYS A 194 14.15 -2.10 38.88
C LYS A 194 15.14 -3.27 38.79
N THR A 195 16.38 -3.09 39.27
CA THR A 195 17.48 -4.05 39.03
C THR A 195 17.97 -4.73 40.32
N SER A 196 18.32 -6.03 40.20
CA SER A 196 19.36 -6.70 41.00
C SER A 196 20.68 -6.70 40.21
N LEU A 197 21.79 -6.25 40.83
CA LEU A 197 23.05 -5.82 40.20
C LEU A 197 23.80 -6.84 39.31
N GLN A 198 23.36 -8.10 39.19
CA GLN A 198 24.18 -9.18 38.63
C GLN A 198 23.82 -9.64 37.21
N SER A 199 22.71 -9.19 36.61
CA SER A 199 22.20 -9.73 35.34
C SER A 199 22.01 -8.72 34.19
N LYS A 200 22.50 -7.47 34.32
CA LYS A 200 22.29 -6.39 33.33
C LYS A 200 22.73 -6.73 31.90
N ASP A 201 23.73 -7.61 31.72
CA ASP A 201 24.39 -7.78 30.42
C ASP A 201 24.11 -9.08 29.67
N LYS A 202 23.24 -9.98 30.17
CA LYS A 202 23.03 -11.28 29.50
C LYS A 202 21.63 -11.52 28.96
N ASP A 203 20.60 -10.97 29.60
CA ASP A 203 19.22 -11.23 29.23
C ASP A 203 18.77 -10.37 28.00
N PRO A 204 18.41 -11.00 26.87
CA PRO A 204 17.91 -10.30 25.69
C PRO A 204 16.62 -9.50 25.94
N LEU A 205 15.71 -9.99 26.78
CA LEU A 205 14.42 -9.33 27.07
C LEU A 205 14.64 -8.08 27.90
N TYR A 206 15.52 -8.14 28.90
CA TYR A 206 15.89 -6.97 29.69
C TYR A 206 16.42 -5.84 28.80
N ARG A 207 17.39 -6.15 27.92
CA ARG A 207 17.98 -5.18 26.98
C ARG A 207 16.94 -4.58 26.03
N PHE A 208 16.03 -5.41 25.55
CA PHE A 208 14.93 -4.96 24.71
C PHE A 208 14.04 -3.95 25.47
N PHE A 209 13.56 -4.31 26.66
CA PHE A 209 12.65 -3.45 27.42
C PHE A 209 13.35 -2.19 27.97
N GLU A 210 14.64 -2.25 28.27
CA GLU A 210 15.42 -1.06 28.66
C GLU A 210 15.47 -0.04 27.51
N ARG A 211 15.74 -0.51 26.29
CA ARG A 211 15.75 0.33 25.09
C ARG A 211 14.35 0.90 24.79
N GLU A 212 13.31 0.07 24.89
CA GLU A 212 11.91 0.51 24.72
C GLU A 212 11.53 1.59 25.73
N ASN A 213 11.90 1.40 27.00
CA ASN A 213 11.63 2.37 28.05
C ASN A 213 12.36 3.69 27.80
N ALA A 214 13.63 3.66 27.37
CA ALA A 214 14.38 4.85 27.00
C ALA A 214 13.71 5.66 25.88
N ILE A 215 13.18 4.96 24.85
CA ILE A 215 12.42 5.60 23.75
C ILE A 215 11.15 6.26 24.29
N GLY A 216 10.38 5.55 25.12
CA GLY A 216 9.14 6.05 25.72
C GLY A 216 9.36 7.28 26.61
N VAL A 217 10.38 7.23 27.50
CA VAL A 217 10.75 8.35 28.38
C VAL A 217 11.13 9.59 27.56
N HIS A 218 11.98 9.40 26.55
CA HIS A 218 12.43 10.50 25.71
C HIS A 218 11.28 11.11 24.91
N LEU A 219 10.41 10.29 24.31
CA LEU A 219 9.25 10.76 23.58
C LEU A 219 8.27 11.51 24.48
N LEU A 220 7.94 10.98 25.66
CA LEU A 220 7.07 11.65 26.62
C LEU A 220 7.62 13.02 27.02
N LYS A 221 8.93 13.10 27.29
CA LYS A 221 9.58 14.37 27.62
C LYS A 221 9.44 15.38 26.48
N THR A 222 9.68 14.96 25.25
CA THR A 222 9.56 15.82 24.06
C THR A 222 8.12 16.32 23.88
N VAL A 223 7.13 15.42 23.91
CA VAL A 223 5.71 15.78 23.73
C VAL A 223 5.25 16.72 24.85
N ARG A 224 5.56 16.42 26.12
CA ARG A 224 5.17 17.29 27.24
C ARG A 224 5.85 18.66 27.18
N ASN A 225 7.13 18.73 26.82
CA ASN A 225 7.82 20.01 26.68
C ASN A 225 7.20 20.87 25.58
N ASP A 226 6.81 20.27 24.46
CA ASP A 226 6.12 20.96 23.38
C ASP A 226 4.74 21.48 23.84
N LEU A 227 3.96 20.64 24.52
CA LEU A 227 2.63 21.01 25.05
C LEU A 227 2.71 22.12 26.11
N LEU A 228 3.66 22.02 27.05
CA LEU A 228 3.90 23.05 28.07
C LEU A 228 4.40 24.36 27.42
N GLY A 229 5.29 24.27 26.43
CA GLY A 229 5.75 25.43 25.67
C GLY A 229 4.62 26.13 24.91
N LEU A 230 3.64 25.39 24.40
CA LEU A 230 2.42 25.96 23.81
C LEU A 230 1.51 26.60 24.86
N GLN A 231 1.39 25.99 26.05
CA GLN A 231 0.64 26.59 27.17
C GLN A 231 1.26 27.92 27.57
N ASP A 232 2.59 27.98 27.73
CA ASP A 232 3.33 29.22 28.04
C ASP A 232 3.17 30.29 26.94
N LEU A 233 3.14 29.89 25.67
CA LEU A 233 2.87 30.79 24.54
C LEU A 233 1.45 31.39 24.63
N ILE A 234 0.44 30.54 24.90
CA ILE A 234 -0.97 30.94 24.98
C ILE A 234 -1.26 31.79 26.24
N GLU A 235 -0.47 31.62 27.29
CA GLU A 235 -0.50 32.46 28.50
C GLU A 235 0.32 33.76 28.36
N GLY A 236 1.04 33.94 27.25
CA GLY A 236 1.87 35.12 27.00
C GLY A 236 3.20 35.14 27.76
N LYS A 237 3.60 34.01 28.35
CA LYS A 237 4.89 33.83 29.05
C LYS A 237 6.06 33.57 28.10
N ALA A 238 5.78 33.01 26.91
CA ALA A 238 6.78 32.71 25.90
C ALA A 238 6.49 33.44 24.57
N LYS A 239 7.56 33.77 23.83
CA LYS A 239 7.45 34.33 22.47
C LYS A 239 7.24 33.21 21.45
N GLN A 240 6.51 33.53 20.38
CA GLN A 240 6.25 32.59 19.30
C GLN A 240 7.53 32.32 18.48
N THR A 241 7.96 31.06 18.46
CA THR A 241 9.09 30.54 17.66
C THR A 241 8.59 29.83 16.40
N ASN A 242 9.48 29.59 15.42
CA ASN A 242 9.15 28.82 14.21
C ASN A 242 8.62 27.40 14.56
N HIS A 243 9.22 26.75 15.56
CA HIS A 243 8.77 25.45 16.08
C HIS A 243 7.35 25.52 16.64
N SER A 244 7.07 26.51 17.49
CA SER A 244 5.73 26.69 18.06
C SER A 244 4.67 27.02 17.01
N ARG A 245 5.01 27.75 15.93
CA ARG A 245 4.09 28.01 14.81
C ARG A 245 3.75 26.72 14.08
N ALA A 246 4.76 25.92 13.75
CA ALA A 246 4.55 24.63 13.10
C ALA A 246 3.70 23.69 13.97
N LEU A 247 3.96 23.63 15.28
CA LEU A 247 3.15 22.82 16.20
C LEU A 247 1.68 23.25 16.24
N VAL A 248 1.41 24.56 16.30
CA VAL A 248 0.04 25.09 16.26
C VAL A 248 -0.65 24.67 14.96
N ASP A 249 0.04 24.78 13.82
CA ASP A 249 -0.49 24.35 12.53
C ASP A 249 -0.84 22.86 12.50
N TRP A 250 0.07 21.98 12.94
CA TRP A 250 -0.20 20.54 13.02
C TRP A 250 -1.38 20.19 13.94
N ILE A 251 -1.47 20.86 15.09
CA ILE A 251 -2.55 20.64 16.07
C ILE A 251 -3.90 21.08 15.49
N LEU A 252 -3.97 22.25 14.85
CA LEU A 252 -5.20 22.73 14.20
C LEU A 252 -5.62 21.82 13.04
N LYS A 253 -4.64 21.30 12.28
CA LYS A 253 -4.85 20.25 11.25
C LYS A 253 -5.23 18.89 11.85
N GLY A 254 -5.12 18.70 13.17
CA GLY A 254 -5.38 17.43 13.86
C GLY A 254 -4.46 16.30 13.39
N MET A 255 -3.29 16.65 12.88
CA MET A 255 -2.28 15.75 12.33
C MET A 255 -1.13 15.59 13.33
N ILE A 256 -0.48 14.43 13.31
CA ILE A 256 0.62 14.12 14.22
C ILE A 256 1.89 14.87 13.77
N PRO A 257 2.50 15.71 14.63
CA PRO A 257 3.77 16.37 14.30
C PRO A 257 4.86 15.35 13.91
N PRO A 258 5.64 15.59 12.84
CA PRO A 258 6.61 14.62 12.33
C PRO A 258 7.63 14.13 13.37
N HIS A 259 8.11 15.02 14.25
CA HIS A 259 9.09 14.68 15.28
C HIS A 259 8.51 13.86 16.45
N TRP A 260 7.18 13.82 16.61
CA TRP A 260 6.49 12.97 17.59
C TRP A 260 6.33 11.52 17.08
N LYS A 261 6.40 11.31 15.76
CA LYS A 261 6.15 10.02 15.10
C LYS A 261 7.32 9.04 15.24
N LYS A 262 7.63 8.63 16.48
CA LYS A 262 8.69 7.66 16.81
C LYS A 262 8.28 6.19 16.67
N HIS A 263 6.99 5.92 16.57
CA HIS A 263 6.44 4.59 16.28
C HIS A 263 5.55 4.64 15.05
N LYS A 264 5.45 3.50 14.36
CA LYS A 264 4.56 3.34 13.21
C LYS A 264 3.11 3.43 13.70
N SER A 265 2.35 4.39 13.16
CA SER A 265 0.94 4.64 13.48
C SER A 265 0.10 4.53 12.21
N PRO A 266 -1.19 4.15 12.29
CA PRO A 266 -2.08 4.09 11.13
C PRO A 266 -2.14 5.43 10.37
N ALA A 267 -2.19 5.38 9.04
CA ALA A 267 -2.17 6.58 8.20
C ALA A 267 -3.35 7.53 8.46
N ALA A 268 -4.51 6.99 8.85
CA ALA A 268 -5.74 7.75 9.10
C ALA A 268 -5.97 8.10 10.60
N MET A 269 -4.97 7.89 11.46
CA MET A 269 -5.05 8.17 12.89
C MET A 269 -5.07 9.68 13.15
N SER A 270 -6.02 10.15 13.96
CA SER A 270 -6.06 11.55 14.41
C SER A 270 -5.03 11.80 15.51
N LEU A 271 -4.60 13.05 15.66
CA LEU A 271 -3.69 13.42 16.75
C LEU A 271 -4.25 13.07 18.14
N ASP A 272 -5.55 13.26 18.37
CA ASP A 272 -6.20 12.93 19.64
C ASP A 272 -6.15 11.42 19.95
N SER A 273 -6.52 10.59 18.97
CA SER A 273 -6.41 9.13 19.10
C SER A 273 -4.96 8.69 19.32
N TRP A 274 -4.00 9.39 18.70
CA TRP A 274 -2.58 9.11 18.88
C TRP A 274 -2.08 9.41 20.30
N VAL A 275 -2.52 10.52 20.90
CA VAL A 275 -2.17 10.85 22.30
C VAL A 275 -2.71 9.79 23.26
N HIS A 276 -3.94 9.34 23.04
CA HIS A 276 -4.54 8.26 23.82
C HIS A 276 -3.84 6.90 23.63
N ASP A 277 -3.38 6.60 22.41
CA ASP A 277 -2.56 5.43 22.11
C ASP A 277 -1.22 5.51 22.84
N LEU A 278 -0.52 6.65 22.72
CA LEU A 278 0.74 6.92 23.42
C LEU A 278 0.59 6.72 24.94
N ASN A 279 -0.45 7.26 25.56
CA ASN A 279 -0.70 7.05 26.99
C ASN A 279 -0.80 5.55 27.36
N SER A 280 -1.45 4.76 26.50
CA SER A 280 -1.60 3.32 26.70
C SER A 280 -0.28 2.57 26.56
N ARG A 281 0.59 3.00 25.63
CA ARG A 281 1.96 2.48 25.49
C ARG A 281 2.80 2.81 26.73
N LEU A 282 2.70 4.03 27.24
CA LEU A 282 3.41 4.48 28.44
C LEU A 282 2.94 3.73 29.70
N ALA A 283 1.64 3.46 29.82
CA ALA A 283 1.10 2.63 30.90
C ALA A 283 1.66 1.20 30.88
N GLN A 284 1.81 0.60 29.68
CA GLN A 284 2.50 -0.67 29.53
C GLN A 284 3.97 -0.58 29.95
N LEU A 285 4.70 0.45 29.54
CA LEU A 285 6.10 0.63 29.95
C LEU A 285 6.23 0.80 31.47
N SER A 286 5.31 1.51 32.13
CA SER A 286 5.29 1.61 33.60
C SER A 286 5.16 0.22 34.23
N ARG A 287 4.19 -0.59 33.76
CA ARG A 287 4.00 -1.97 34.23
C ARG A 287 5.24 -2.84 34.03
N VAL A 288 5.89 -2.72 32.88
CA VAL A 288 7.15 -3.43 32.59
C VAL A 288 8.25 -3.00 33.57
N SER A 289 8.40 -1.69 33.82
CA SER A 289 9.44 -1.14 34.69
C SER A 289 9.31 -1.55 36.17
N GLU A 290 8.08 -1.83 36.60
CA GLU A 290 7.76 -2.28 37.96
C GLU A 290 7.96 -3.79 38.16
N THR A 291 7.98 -4.57 37.07
CA THR A 291 8.08 -6.02 37.11
C THR A 291 9.52 -6.47 37.40
N PRO A 292 9.75 -7.40 38.34
CA PRO A 292 11.08 -7.98 38.57
C PRO A 292 11.62 -8.71 37.33
N ILE A 293 12.93 -8.66 37.13
CA ILE A 293 13.61 -9.26 35.96
C ILE A 293 13.25 -10.74 35.77
N GLU A 294 13.18 -11.51 36.85
CA GLU A 294 12.87 -12.95 36.83
C GLU A 294 11.48 -13.26 36.25
N LYS A 295 10.53 -12.33 36.38
CA LYS A 295 9.14 -12.48 35.92
C LYS A 295 8.87 -11.79 34.58
N LEU A 296 9.91 -11.25 33.94
CA LEU A 296 9.76 -10.51 32.68
C LEU A 296 9.28 -11.41 31.54
N GLY A 297 9.62 -12.70 31.57
CA GLY A 297 9.14 -13.69 30.60
C GLY A 297 7.68 -14.11 30.77
N GLU A 298 7.13 -13.99 31.99
CA GLU A 298 5.73 -14.31 32.31
C GLU A 298 4.78 -13.11 32.11
N LEU A 299 5.35 -11.93 31.79
CA LEU A 299 4.57 -10.73 31.62
C LEU A 299 3.73 -10.82 30.35
N SER A 300 2.43 -10.58 30.49
CA SER A 300 1.57 -10.42 29.33
C SER A 300 1.79 -9.05 28.67
N VAL A 301 2.20 -9.07 27.40
CA VAL A 301 2.61 -7.87 26.63
C VAL A 301 1.62 -7.58 25.52
N TRP A 302 1.16 -6.33 25.43
CA TRP A 302 0.49 -5.85 24.24
C TRP A 302 1.52 -5.46 23.18
N ILE A 303 1.76 -6.37 22.24
CA ILE A 303 2.82 -6.24 21.23
C ILE A 303 2.61 -5.04 20.31
N GLY A 304 1.37 -4.68 19.96
CA GLY A 304 1.06 -3.49 19.16
C GLY A 304 1.37 -2.17 19.88
N GLY A 305 1.52 -2.21 21.20
CA GLY A 305 1.90 -1.07 22.05
C GLY A 305 3.40 -0.83 22.15
N LEU A 306 4.23 -1.77 21.68
CA LEU A 306 5.68 -1.60 21.66
C LEU A 306 6.11 -0.63 20.54
N PHE A 307 7.20 0.10 20.76
CA PHE A 307 7.82 0.96 19.75
C PHE A 307 8.57 0.12 18.70
N GLY A 308 9.17 -1.00 19.11
CA GLY A 308 9.84 -1.98 18.25
C GLY A 308 9.28 -3.40 18.36
N PRO A 309 8.08 -3.70 17.83
CA PRO A 309 7.43 -5.01 17.97
C PRO A 309 8.21 -6.18 17.34
N GLU A 310 8.88 -5.99 16.19
CA GLU A 310 9.72 -7.03 15.57
C GLU A 310 10.94 -7.40 16.43
N ALA A 311 11.52 -6.38 17.09
CA ALA A 311 12.63 -6.59 17.99
C ALA A 311 12.20 -7.35 19.26
N PHE A 312 10.94 -7.24 19.68
CA PHE A 312 10.39 -8.07 20.76
C PHE A 312 10.35 -9.54 20.36
N VAL A 313 9.82 -9.86 19.18
CA VAL A 313 9.80 -11.25 18.66
C VAL A 313 11.22 -11.81 18.61
N THR A 314 12.18 -11.03 18.10
CA THR A 314 13.60 -11.41 18.08
C THR A 314 14.19 -11.62 19.47
N ALA A 315 13.86 -10.75 20.44
CA ALA A 315 14.32 -10.90 21.82
C ALA A 315 13.75 -12.16 22.48
N THR A 316 12.47 -12.49 22.24
CA THR A 316 11.86 -13.74 22.73
C THR A 316 12.54 -14.98 22.15
N MET A 317 12.89 -14.95 20.85
CA MET A 317 13.65 -16.01 20.18
C MET A 317 15.01 -16.23 20.85
N GLN A 318 15.75 -15.13 21.07
CA GLN A 318 17.07 -15.17 21.70
C GLN A 318 16.99 -15.65 23.16
N ALA A 319 15.96 -15.25 23.90
CA ALA A 319 15.73 -15.71 25.27
C ALA A 319 15.51 -17.23 25.33
N VAL A 320 14.69 -17.79 24.43
CA VAL A 320 14.48 -19.25 24.35
C VAL A 320 15.75 -19.96 23.88
N ALA A 321 16.45 -19.43 22.88
CA ALA A 321 17.71 -20.02 22.42
C ALA A 321 18.77 -20.10 23.54
N GLN A 322 18.86 -19.06 24.38
CA GLN A 322 19.76 -19.06 25.54
C GLN A 322 19.31 -20.04 26.64
N ARG A 323 18.00 -20.12 26.91
CA ARG A 323 17.42 -21.00 27.93
C ARG A 323 17.57 -22.47 27.57
N GLU A 324 17.21 -22.84 26.34
CA GLU A 324 17.19 -24.22 25.85
C GLU A 324 18.52 -24.65 25.21
N LYS A 325 19.45 -23.70 24.99
CA LYS A 325 20.73 -23.91 24.29
C LYS A 325 20.56 -24.44 22.87
N TRP A 326 19.55 -23.95 22.16
CA TRP A 326 19.29 -24.27 20.75
C TRP A 326 19.92 -23.23 19.82
N SER A 327 20.23 -23.64 18.59
CA SER A 327 20.60 -22.68 17.54
C SER A 327 19.39 -21.84 17.12
N LEU A 328 19.61 -20.57 16.77
CA LEU A 328 18.55 -19.66 16.31
C LEU A 328 17.86 -20.18 15.04
N GLU A 329 18.58 -20.87 14.16
CA GLU A 329 18.04 -21.40 12.90
C GLU A 329 17.16 -22.64 13.09
N GLU A 330 17.31 -23.33 14.23
CA GLU A 330 16.48 -24.48 14.59
C GLU A 330 15.15 -24.06 15.19
N LEU A 331 14.94 -22.78 15.46
CA LEU A 331 13.73 -22.28 16.11
C LEU A 331 12.66 -21.89 15.09
N LYS A 332 11.45 -22.40 15.31
CA LYS A 332 10.24 -22.03 14.58
C LYS A 332 9.21 -21.43 15.53
N LEU A 333 8.68 -20.27 15.18
CA LEU A 333 7.60 -19.63 15.93
C LEU A 333 6.28 -20.41 15.74
N SER A 334 5.61 -20.69 16.84
CA SER A 334 4.28 -21.31 16.90
C SER A 334 3.40 -20.45 17.81
N VAL A 335 2.14 -20.25 17.41
CA VAL A 335 1.20 -19.41 18.15
C VAL A 335 0.13 -20.30 18.73
N ILE A 336 -0.08 -20.21 20.04
CA ILE A 336 -1.11 -20.95 20.77
C ILE A 336 -2.16 -19.97 21.27
N ILE A 337 -3.44 -20.28 21.11
CA ILE A 337 -4.54 -19.38 21.45
C ILE A 337 -5.45 -20.07 22.47
N GLY A 338 -5.65 -19.45 23.62
CA GLY A 338 -6.59 -19.89 24.66
C GLY A 338 -6.14 -21.08 25.52
N ASP A 339 -4.92 -21.59 25.33
CA ASP A 339 -4.31 -22.63 26.14
C ASP A 339 -3.09 -22.10 26.90
N ASP A 340 -2.89 -22.62 28.11
CA ASP A 340 -1.68 -22.35 28.88
C ASP A 340 -0.52 -23.14 28.28
N ALA A 341 0.49 -22.42 27.83
CA ALA A 341 1.72 -22.97 27.30
C ALA A 341 2.93 -22.26 27.90
N ASP A 342 4.05 -22.97 27.97
CA ASP A 342 5.34 -22.37 28.33
C ASP A 342 5.83 -21.51 27.15
N GLY A 343 5.60 -20.21 27.25
CA GLY A 343 5.89 -19.23 26.22
C GLY A 343 5.62 -17.80 26.68
N PHE A 344 5.55 -16.88 25.73
CA PHE A 344 5.35 -15.45 26.00
C PHE A 344 3.92 -15.04 25.73
N ASP A 345 3.22 -14.58 26.78
CA ASP A 345 1.83 -14.19 26.67
C ASP A 345 1.67 -12.81 26.02
N LEU A 346 0.76 -12.75 25.05
CA LEU A 346 0.36 -11.55 24.34
C LEU A 346 -1.08 -11.17 24.66
N THR A 347 -1.33 -9.87 24.68
CA THR A 347 -2.68 -9.29 24.82
C THR A 347 -2.98 -8.30 23.70
N GLY A 348 -4.28 -8.04 23.50
CA GLY A 348 -4.74 -7.00 22.58
C GLY A 348 -4.80 -7.43 21.11
N LEU A 349 -4.44 -8.68 20.78
CA LEU A 349 -4.61 -9.19 19.43
C LEU A 349 -6.09 -9.35 19.08
N ARG A 350 -6.41 -9.01 17.84
CA ARG A 350 -7.74 -9.15 17.26
C ARG A 350 -7.67 -9.92 15.96
N ILE A 351 -8.69 -10.70 15.66
CA ILE A 351 -8.82 -11.40 14.38
C ILE A 351 -9.86 -10.71 13.51
N GLU A 352 -9.52 -10.58 12.23
CA GLU A 352 -10.33 -9.96 11.20
C GLU A 352 -10.71 -10.98 10.13
N GLY A 353 -11.93 -10.88 9.59
CA GLY A 353 -12.43 -11.80 8.55
C GLY A 353 -12.70 -13.23 9.05
N GLY A 354 -12.55 -13.47 10.35
CA GLY A 354 -12.73 -14.78 10.96
C GLY A 354 -12.95 -14.69 12.46
N GLN A 355 -13.32 -15.82 13.04
CA GLN A 355 -13.43 -16.03 14.48
C GLN A 355 -12.62 -17.26 14.85
N TYR A 356 -11.99 -17.25 16.02
CA TYR A 356 -11.32 -18.43 16.55
C TYR A 356 -12.08 -18.96 17.76
N ALA A 357 -12.42 -20.24 17.74
CA ALA A 357 -13.00 -20.92 18.89
C ALA A 357 -12.08 -22.06 19.36
N LYS A 358 -11.85 -22.10 20.68
CA LYS A 358 -11.00 -23.10 21.33
C LYS A 358 -11.44 -24.52 20.95
N GLY A 359 -10.51 -25.35 20.48
CA GLY A 359 -10.76 -26.72 20.04
C GLY A 359 -11.43 -26.90 18.66
N ALA A 360 -12.19 -25.90 18.17
CA ALA A 360 -12.81 -25.96 16.85
C ALA A 360 -11.95 -25.34 15.72
N GLY A 361 -10.97 -24.51 16.09
CA GLY A 361 -10.07 -23.85 15.14
C GLY A 361 -10.66 -22.58 14.53
N LEU A 362 -10.02 -22.11 13.46
CA LEU A 362 -10.41 -20.91 12.73
C LEU A 362 -11.70 -21.15 11.93
N ALA A 363 -12.66 -20.25 12.12
CA ALA A 363 -13.93 -20.19 11.42
C ALA A 363 -14.10 -18.84 10.70
N LEU A 364 -14.86 -18.83 9.60
CA LEU A 364 -15.21 -17.61 8.88
C LEU A 364 -16.32 -16.88 9.66
N SER A 365 -16.22 -15.55 9.75
CA SER A 365 -17.22 -14.72 10.41
C SER A 365 -17.48 -13.45 9.61
N SER A 366 -18.73 -12.98 9.69
CA SER A 366 -19.16 -11.67 9.19
C SER A 366 -18.99 -10.56 10.24
N ASP A 367 -18.34 -10.82 11.36
CA ASP A 367 -17.97 -9.77 12.32
C ASP A 367 -16.76 -8.98 11.80
N MET A 368 -16.73 -7.68 12.10
CA MET A 368 -15.63 -6.80 11.66
C MET A 368 -14.30 -7.20 12.28
N SER A 369 -14.29 -7.48 13.58
CA SER A 369 -13.09 -7.83 14.33
C SER A 369 -13.46 -8.44 15.67
N THR A 370 -12.94 -9.63 15.99
CA THR A 370 -13.16 -10.27 17.29
C THR A 370 -11.86 -10.25 18.12
N LYS A 371 -11.98 -10.01 19.43
CA LYS A 371 -10.82 -9.97 20.34
C LYS A 371 -10.40 -11.40 20.69
N LEU A 372 -9.10 -11.67 20.65
CA LEU A 372 -8.54 -12.92 21.16
C LEU A 372 -8.27 -12.79 22.66
N GLU A 373 -8.63 -13.83 23.42
CA GLU A 373 -8.54 -13.81 24.90
C GLU A 373 -7.08 -13.84 25.38
N LYS A 374 -6.38 -14.94 25.10
CA LYS A 374 -4.98 -15.17 25.46
C LYS A 374 -4.25 -15.77 24.27
N VAL A 375 -3.15 -15.16 23.86
CA VAL A 375 -2.31 -15.65 22.75
C VAL A 375 -0.90 -15.83 23.29
N THR A 376 -0.32 -17.01 23.16
CA THR A 376 1.01 -17.32 23.68
C THR A 376 1.95 -17.64 22.52
N LEU A 377 3.09 -16.94 22.46
CA LEU A 377 4.18 -17.23 21.53
C LEU A 377 5.05 -18.36 22.08
N VAL A 378 5.17 -19.44 21.33
CA VAL A 378 5.99 -20.60 21.69
C VAL A 378 7.01 -20.86 20.59
N TRP A 379 8.27 -20.99 20.97
CA TRP A 379 9.36 -21.34 20.07
C TRP A 379 9.58 -22.85 20.13
N LYS A 380 9.41 -23.53 19.00
CA LYS A 380 9.58 -24.99 18.88
C LYS A 380 10.79 -25.31 18.02
N ARG A 381 11.42 -26.45 18.25
CA ARG A 381 12.48 -26.95 17.38
C ARG A 381 11.91 -27.37 16.03
N LYS A 382 12.55 -26.97 14.94
CA LYS A 382 12.23 -27.39 13.58
C LYS A 382 12.61 -28.86 13.44
N ASP A 383 11.62 -29.76 13.43
CA ASP A 383 11.88 -31.17 13.18
C ASP A 383 12.49 -31.35 11.78
N SER A 384 13.70 -31.91 11.73
CA SER A 384 14.44 -32.21 10.50
C SER A 384 13.78 -33.31 9.63
N SER A 385 12.63 -33.85 10.05
CA SER A 385 11.98 -35.01 9.43
C SER A 385 10.70 -34.71 8.63
N LYS A 386 10.28 -33.46 8.48
CA LYS A 386 9.16 -33.09 7.57
C LYS A 386 9.46 -31.80 6.80
N SER A 387 10.40 -31.87 5.85
CA SER A 387 10.46 -30.88 4.77
C SER A 387 9.27 -31.09 3.83
N THR A 388 8.33 -30.16 3.84
CA THR A 388 7.22 -30.02 2.90
C THR A 388 7.75 -29.74 1.49
N SER A 389 7.97 -30.81 0.74
CA SER A 389 8.03 -30.82 -0.73
C SER A 389 7.47 -32.14 -1.23
N ASP A 390 6.17 -32.38 -1.03
CA ASP A 390 5.38 -33.35 -1.79
C ASP A 390 3.90 -33.17 -1.42
N VAL A 391 3.23 -32.20 -2.07
CA VAL A 391 1.78 -32.34 -2.31
C VAL A 391 1.67 -33.35 -3.46
N LYS A 392 1.87 -34.63 -3.14
CA LYS A 392 1.44 -35.74 -3.99
C LYS A 392 0.13 -36.26 -3.45
N SER A 393 -0.82 -36.34 -4.37
CA SER A 393 -2.09 -37.04 -4.27
C SER A 393 -1.93 -38.39 -3.55
N GLY A 394 -2.56 -38.50 -2.38
CA GLY A 394 -2.61 -39.73 -1.60
C GLY A 394 -3.80 -39.68 -0.65
N LYS A 395 -4.76 -40.59 -0.89
CA LYS A 395 -6.00 -40.85 -0.14
C LYS A 395 -6.00 -40.36 1.31
N GLY A 396 -7.02 -39.57 1.64
CA GLY A 396 -7.19 -38.94 2.95
C GLY A 396 -7.23 -39.93 4.13
N SER A 397 -6.37 -39.65 5.11
CA SER A 397 -6.71 -39.89 6.51
C SER A 397 -7.56 -38.71 6.99
N LYS A 398 -8.73 -38.99 7.58
CA LYS A 398 -9.81 -38.02 7.81
C LYS A 398 -9.60 -37.03 8.97
N ASP A 399 -8.51 -37.13 9.75
CA ASP A 399 -8.44 -36.45 11.07
C ASP A 399 -7.21 -35.58 11.34
N THR A 400 -6.34 -35.29 10.36
CA THR A 400 -5.28 -34.29 10.58
C THR A 400 -5.79 -32.87 10.32
N PRO A 401 -5.77 -31.96 11.32
CA PRO A 401 -6.22 -30.58 11.14
C PRO A 401 -5.30 -29.87 10.15
N VAL A 402 -5.90 -29.17 9.18
CA VAL A 402 -5.15 -28.36 8.21
C VAL A 402 -4.67 -27.10 8.91
N HIS A 403 -3.35 -26.90 8.94
CA HIS A 403 -2.73 -25.69 9.48
C HIS A 403 -2.55 -24.65 8.37
N LEU A 404 -2.94 -23.41 8.63
CA LEU A 404 -2.78 -22.27 7.73
C LEU A 404 -1.94 -21.18 8.40
N GLY A 405 -1.00 -20.60 7.66
CA GLY A 405 -0.24 -19.43 8.10
C GLY A 405 -1.06 -18.16 7.96
N VAL A 406 -1.48 -17.58 9.08
CA VAL A 406 -2.24 -16.33 9.14
C VAL A 406 -1.28 -15.17 9.45
N PRO A 407 -1.23 -14.11 8.63
CA PRO A 407 -0.37 -12.96 8.90
C PRO A 407 -0.82 -12.19 10.14
N VAL A 408 0.15 -11.78 10.95
CA VAL A 408 -0.05 -10.86 12.07
C VAL A 408 0.50 -9.50 11.70
N TYR A 409 -0.37 -8.52 11.47
CA TYR A 409 -0.01 -7.16 11.13
C TYR A 409 0.07 -6.27 12.37
N LEU A 410 0.88 -5.22 12.27
CA LEU A 410 0.96 -4.21 13.31
C LEU A 410 -0.39 -3.50 13.54
N ASN A 411 -1.07 -3.10 12.47
CA ASN A 411 -2.32 -2.32 12.51
C ASN A 411 -3.19 -2.61 11.29
N SER A 412 -4.36 -1.96 11.21
CA SER A 412 -5.31 -2.15 10.10
C SER A 412 -4.79 -1.73 8.73
N ASP A 413 -3.65 -1.02 8.60
CA ASP A 413 -3.10 -0.69 7.28
C ASP A 413 -2.50 -1.91 6.55
N ARG A 414 -2.28 -3.04 7.26
CA ARG A 414 -1.73 -4.29 6.72
C ARG A 414 -0.42 -4.15 5.92
N LYS A 415 0.36 -3.10 6.18
CA LYS A 415 1.66 -2.85 5.52
C LYS A 415 2.82 -3.58 6.19
N GLU A 416 2.72 -3.80 7.50
CA GLU A 416 3.83 -4.27 8.34
C GLU A 416 3.44 -5.60 8.96
N VAL A 417 4.03 -6.68 8.45
CA VAL A 417 3.86 -8.04 8.98
C VAL A 417 4.86 -8.24 10.11
N LEU A 418 4.37 -8.51 11.32
CA LEU A 418 5.21 -8.79 12.48
C LEU A 418 5.72 -10.24 12.46
N PHE A 419 4.83 -11.18 12.18
CA PHE A 419 5.11 -12.61 12.04
C PHE A 419 3.91 -13.35 11.44
N VAL A 420 4.08 -14.64 11.13
CA VAL A 420 3.01 -15.51 10.63
C VAL A 420 2.62 -16.50 11.73
N ALA A 421 1.33 -16.53 12.08
CA ALA A 421 0.77 -17.45 13.06
C ALA A 421 0.24 -18.71 12.37
N GLU A 422 0.76 -19.89 12.71
CA GLU A 422 0.20 -21.15 12.22
C GLU A 422 -1.05 -21.52 13.04
N MET A 423 -2.22 -21.56 12.37
CA MET A 423 -3.51 -21.79 13.00
C MET A 423 -4.23 -22.98 12.37
N SER A 424 -4.90 -23.80 13.20
CA SER A 424 -5.73 -24.91 12.70
C SER A 424 -7.05 -24.39 12.14
N VAL A 425 -7.42 -24.83 10.94
CA VAL A 425 -8.71 -24.52 10.29
C VAL A 425 -9.76 -25.55 10.72
N LYS A 426 -11.00 -25.11 10.97
CA LYS A 426 -12.12 -26.00 11.29
C LYS A 426 -12.35 -27.00 10.14
N ASN A 427 -12.51 -28.29 10.45
CA ASN A 427 -12.57 -29.40 9.48
C ASN A 427 -13.59 -29.25 8.34
N ASN A 428 -14.61 -28.40 8.49
CA ASN A 428 -15.66 -28.19 7.50
C ASN A 428 -15.43 -26.97 6.58
N ILE A 429 -14.29 -26.28 6.69
CA ILE A 429 -13.99 -25.07 5.93
C ILE A 429 -12.84 -25.35 4.97
N VAL A 430 -13.03 -24.99 3.70
CA VAL A 430 -11.98 -25.07 2.68
C VAL A 430 -10.91 -24.02 2.99
N ALA A 431 -9.67 -24.43 3.20
CA ALA A 431 -8.57 -23.53 3.55
C ALA A 431 -8.38 -22.37 2.55
N GLN A 432 -8.68 -22.60 1.26
CA GLN A 432 -8.67 -21.56 0.21
C GLN A 432 -9.65 -20.42 0.49
N SER A 433 -10.84 -20.72 1.05
CA SER A 433 -11.85 -19.72 1.39
C SER A 433 -11.38 -18.82 2.54
N VAL A 434 -10.60 -19.35 3.48
CA VAL A 434 -9.99 -18.55 4.56
C VAL A 434 -8.99 -17.55 3.98
N VAL A 435 -8.17 -17.97 3.01
CA VAL A 435 -7.25 -17.07 2.30
C VAL A 435 -8.03 -16.02 1.50
N GLN A 436 -9.08 -16.44 0.78
CA GLN A 436 -9.96 -15.55 0.01
C GLN A 436 -10.82 -14.62 0.86
N GLN A 437 -11.00 -14.88 2.14
CA GLN A 437 -11.65 -13.92 3.05
C GLN A 437 -10.64 -12.95 3.66
N GLY A 438 -9.35 -13.16 3.42
CA GLY A 438 -8.29 -12.27 3.88
C GLY A 438 -8.13 -12.26 5.39
N VAL A 439 -8.29 -13.42 6.04
CA VAL A 439 -8.18 -13.52 7.49
C VAL A 439 -6.80 -13.07 7.95
N ALA A 440 -6.77 -12.18 8.94
CA ALA A 440 -5.54 -11.64 9.49
C ALA A 440 -5.68 -11.35 10.99
N LEU A 441 -4.54 -11.30 11.68
CA LEU A 441 -4.46 -10.85 13.07
C LEU A 441 -3.91 -9.42 13.12
N LEU A 442 -4.49 -8.57 13.96
CA LEU A 442 -4.03 -7.21 14.21
C LEU A 442 -3.52 -7.07 15.64
N ALA A 443 -2.36 -6.42 15.78
CA ALA A 443 -1.72 -6.17 17.07
C ALA A 443 -2.15 -4.86 17.75
N ALA A 444 -2.44 -3.80 16.99
CA ALA A 444 -2.79 -2.49 17.55
C ALA A 444 -4.23 -2.45 18.10
N ILE A 445 -4.42 -1.69 19.20
CA ILE A 445 -5.74 -1.42 19.76
C ILE A 445 -6.35 -0.27 18.96
N GLU A 446 -7.24 -0.60 18.03
CA GLU A 446 -8.05 0.42 17.38
C GLU A 446 -9.28 0.71 18.26
N ARG A 447 -9.31 1.92 18.84
CA ARG A 447 -10.41 2.41 19.69
C ARG A 447 -11.56 3.01 18.88
N ASP A 448 -11.31 3.36 17.62
CA ASP A 448 -12.37 3.77 16.70
C ASP A 448 -13.24 2.55 16.38
N LYS A 449 -14.49 2.57 16.82
CA LYS A 449 -15.51 1.54 16.53
C LYS A 449 -15.79 1.32 15.03
N ILE A 450 -15.16 2.12 14.16
CA ILE A 450 -15.36 2.16 12.70
C ILE A 450 -14.06 1.82 11.96
N SER A 451 -13.09 1.16 12.61
CA SER A 451 -11.90 0.70 11.88
C SER A 451 -12.23 -0.55 11.07
N GLY A 452 -12.13 -0.37 9.75
CA GLY A 452 -12.59 -1.30 8.75
C GLY A 452 -11.56 -2.35 8.40
N ALA A 453 -11.70 -3.55 8.92
CA ALA A 453 -10.94 -4.73 8.50
C ALA A 453 -11.08 -5.06 7.01
N SER A 454 -12.30 -4.96 6.50
CA SER A 454 -12.62 -5.22 5.10
C SER A 454 -12.04 -4.15 4.17
N TYR A 455 -11.55 -3.02 4.69
CA TYR A 455 -10.98 -1.94 3.91
C TYR A 455 -9.65 -2.31 3.26
N GLN A 456 -8.72 -2.96 3.98
CA GLN A 456 -7.44 -3.31 3.38
C GLN A 456 -7.51 -4.56 2.53
N TYR A 457 -8.44 -5.49 2.77
CA TYR A 457 -8.68 -6.55 1.81
C TYR A 457 -9.38 -6.01 0.55
N ILE A 458 -10.33 -5.07 0.70
CA ILE A 458 -10.89 -4.38 -0.46
C ILE A 458 -9.80 -3.57 -1.16
N ILE A 459 -8.88 -2.88 -0.47
CA ILE A 459 -7.69 -2.25 -1.07
C ILE A 459 -6.70 -3.27 -1.61
N GLN A 460 -6.57 -4.47 -1.07
CA GLN A 460 -5.70 -5.53 -1.60
C GLN A 460 -6.30 -6.04 -2.92
N MET A 461 -7.62 -6.22 -2.96
CA MET A 461 -8.39 -6.43 -4.19
C MET A 461 -8.34 -5.21 -5.10
N GLU A 462 -8.39 -3.98 -4.57
CA GLU A 462 -8.30 -2.72 -5.29
C GLU A 462 -6.88 -2.49 -5.76
N ARG A 463 -5.84 -3.06 -5.13
CA ARG A 463 -4.41 -3.04 -5.49
C ARG A 463 -4.13 -4.10 -6.52
N ILE A 464 -4.76 -5.27 -6.44
CA ILE A 464 -4.81 -6.23 -7.55
C ILE A 464 -5.59 -5.59 -8.72
N HIS A 465 -6.68 -4.87 -8.44
CA HIS A 465 -7.51 -4.16 -9.42
C HIS A 465 -6.84 -2.89 -9.95
N LEU A 466 -6.00 -2.18 -9.19
CA LEU A 466 -5.25 -0.96 -9.56
C LEU A 466 -3.89 -1.36 -10.16
N ALA A 467 -3.25 -2.45 -9.74
CA ALA A 467 -2.14 -3.03 -10.48
C ALA A 467 -2.60 -3.57 -11.86
N THR A 468 -3.90 -3.82 -12.02
CA THR A 468 -4.54 -4.17 -13.30
C THR A 468 -5.18 -2.97 -14.00
N ASN A 469 -5.72 -1.96 -13.31
CA ASN A 469 -6.33 -0.72 -13.83
C ASN A 469 -5.34 0.42 -14.05
N SER A 470 -4.22 0.49 -13.35
CA SER A 470 -3.15 1.41 -13.71
C SER A 470 -2.70 1.09 -15.12
N GLN A 471 -2.75 -0.18 -15.53
CA GLN A 471 -2.67 -0.51 -16.95
C GLN A 471 -4.02 -0.49 -17.68
N HIS A 472 -5.16 -0.98 -17.20
CA HIS A 472 -6.40 -0.95 -17.99
C HIS A 472 -6.96 0.46 -18.25
N PHE A 473 -6.76 1.43 -17.36
CA PHE A 473 -7.05 2.85 -17.61
C PHE A 473 -5.97 3.46 -18.53
N GLN A 474 -4.68 3.07 -18.38
CA GLN A 474 -3.65 3.42 -19.37
C GLN A 474 -3.97 2.83 -20.76
N TRP A 475 -4.46 1.58 -20.86
CA TRP A 475 -4.76 0.87 -22.11
C TRP A 475 -6.16 1.21 -22.66
N ALA A 476 -7.16 1.55 -21.84
CA ALA A 476 -8.51 1.91 -22.29
C ALA A 476 -8.59 3.35 -22.79
N HIS A 477 -7.84 4.28 -22.18
CA HIS A 477 -7.64 5.62 -22.74
C HIS A 477 -6.73 5.58 -23.98
N LEU A 478 -5.71 4.71 -24.00
CA LEU A 478 -4.93 4.43 -25.22
C LEU A 478 -5.76 3.70 -26.29
N ALA A 479 -6.74 2.85 -25.94
CA ALA A 479 -7.55 2.11 -26.91
C ALA A 479 -8.66 2.96 -27.54
N HIS A 480 -9.13 4.01 -26.85
CA HIS A 480 -10.08 4.97 -27.43
C HIS A 480 -9.39 6.08 -28.23
N SER A 481 -8.09 6.34 -28.01
CA SER A 481 -7.35 7.40 -28.71
C SER A 481 -6.20 6.93 -29.61
N ILE A 482 -5.89 5.62 -29.68
CA ILE A 482 -4.90 5.05 -30.60
C ILE A 482 -5.40 3.68 -31.11
N PRO A 483 -5.70 3.51 -32.40
CA PRO A 483 -6.03 2.20 -32.94
C PRO A 483 -4.73 1.43 -33.21
N PHE A 484 -4.01 0.92 -32.21
CA PHE A 484 -2.93 -0.04 -32.51
C PHE A 484 -2.39 -0.84 -31.30
N THR A 485 -2.55 -2.16 -31.34
CA THR A 485 -1.98 -3.12 -30.38
C THR A 485 -0.49 -3.36 -30.65
N ALA A 486 0.37 -3.13 -29.65
CA ALA A 486 1.83 -3.32 -29.69
C ALA A 486 2.33 -4.76 -29.99
N THR A 487 1.43 -5.76 -29.98
CA THR A 487 1.80 -7.16 -30.28
C THR A 487 1.97 -7.41 -31.79
N THR A 488 1.30 -6.64 -32.65
CA THR A 488 1.39 -6.79 -34.11
C THR A 488 2.74 -6.31 -34.68
N ALA A 489 3.45 -5.43 -33.97
CA ALA A 489 4.73 -4.84 -34.41
C ALA A 489 5.88 -5.84 -34.47
N ILE A 490 5.90 -6.84 -33.57
CA ILE A 490 6.98 -7.85 -33.53
C ILE A 490 6.80 -8.88 -34.64
N GLU A 491 5.55 -9.19 -35.01
CA GLU A 491 5.25 -10.14 -36.09
C GLU A 491 5.32 -9.52 -37.49
N SER A 492 4.93 -8.25 -37.67
CA SER A 492 5.03 -7.57 -38.98
C SER A 492 6.47 -7.31 -39.43
N ILE A 493 7.38 -7.00 -38.49
CA ILE A 493 8.82 -6.78 -38.77
C ILE A 493 9.52 -8.10 -39.16
N SER A 494 8.99 -9.25 -38.76
CA SER A 494 9.52 -10.57 -39.14
C SER A 494 9.26 -10.95 -40.62
N LYS A 495 8.39 -10.21 -41.31
CA LYS A 495 7.92 -10.55 -42.67
C LYS A 495 8.43 -9.63 -43.79
N SER A 496 9.26 -8.62 -43.51
CA SER A 496 9.94 -7.82 -44.55
C SER A 496 11.40 -8.25 -44.72
N SER A 497 11.77 -8.53 -45.97
CA SER A 497 13.09 -8.85 -46.59
C SER A 497 14.40 -8.72 -45.77
N PRO A 498 15.41 -9.57 -46.06
CA PRO A 498 16.59 -9.75 -45.22
C PRO A 498 17.56 -8.57 -45.36
N THR A 499 17.45 -7.60 -44.46
CA THR A 499 18.53 -6.65 -44.18
C THR A 499 18.94 -6.82 -42.73
N THR A 500 20.23 -7.04 -42.50
CA THR A 500 20.80 -7.17 -41.16
C THR A 500 20.43 -5.94 -40.33
N PRO A 501 19.84 -6.09 -39.14
CA PRO A 501 19.39 -4.95 -38.35
C PRO A 501 20.60 -4.07 -38.00
N THR A 502 20.49 -2.78 -38.28
CA THR A 502 21.54 -1.79 -38.02
C THR A 502 21.86 -1.73 -36.52
N THR A 503 23.05 -1.22 -36.18
CA THR A 503 23.48 -1.08 -34.78
C THR A 503 22.50 -0.22 -33.97
N ALA A 504 21.95 0.83 -34.58
CA ALA A 504 20.93 1.69 -33.98
C ALA A 504 19.64 0.94 -33.65
N LYS A 505 19.08 0.19 -34.61
CA LYS A 505 17.86 -0.63 -34.40
C LYS A 505 18.07 -1.70 -33.32
N ARG A 506 19.24 -2.35 -33.28
CA ARG A 506 19.60 -3.29 -32.21
C ARG A 506 19.68 -2.63 -30.83
N ARG A 507 20.21 -1.39 -30.76
CA ARG A 507 20.25 -0.62 -29.51
C ARG A 507 18.84 -0.24 -29.05
N LEU A 508 17.99 0.26 -29.94
CA LEU A 508 16.62 0.66 -29.61
C LEU A 508 15.77 -0.49 -29.08
N MET A 509 15.91 -1.69 -29.63
CA MET A 509 15.22 -2.87 -29.10
C MET A 509 15.68 -3.24 -27.68
N ARG A 510 16.95 -2.99 -27.34
CA ARG A 510 17.47 -3.18 -25.98
C ARG A 510 16.93 -2.10 -25.04
N ASP A 511 16.93 -0.84 -25.47
CA ASP A 511 16.40 0.28 -24.70
C ASP A 511 14.89 0.08 -24.45
N PHE A 512 14.14 -0.44 -25.42
CA PHE A 512 12.72 -0.79 -25.27
C PHE A 512 12.50 -1.92 -24.26
N LYS A 513 13.31 -2.98 -24.35
CA LYS A 513 13.25 -4.09 -23.40
C LYS A 513 13.52 -3.60 -21.96
N LYS A 514 14.51 -2.72 -21.79
CA LYS A 514 14.84 -2.14 -20.48
C LYS A 514 13.68 -1.29 -19.96
N LEU A 515 13.16 -0.37 -20.77
CA LEU A 515 12.02 0.47 -20.42
C LEU A 515 10.75 -0.35 -20.10
N SER A 516 10.56 -1.50 -20.76
CA SER A 516 9.43 -2.40 -20.50
C SER A 516 9.59 -3.28 -19.25
N THR A 517 10.83 -3.60 -18.88
CA THR A 517 11.13 -4.50 -17.74
C THR A 517 11.21 -3.73 -16.43
N ASP A 518 11.73 -2.49 -16.48
CA ASP A 518 11.94 -1.61 -15.33
C ASP A 518 11.62 -0.16 -15.74
N PRO A 519 10.33 0.19 -15.90
CA PRO A 519 9.93 1.53 -16.29
C PRO A 519 10.15 2.51 -15.12
N PRO A 520 10.82 3.66 -15.36
CA PRO A 520 10.90 4.71 -14.35
C PRO A 520 9.51 5.24 -13.99
N GLU A 521 9.34 5.69 -12.76
CA GLU A 521 8.06 6.15 -12.25
C GLU A 521 7.53 7.36 -13.04
N GLY A 522 6.27 7.29 -13.46
CA GLY A 522 5.60 8.39 -14.16
C GLY A 522 6.03 8.60 -15.62
N VAL A 523 6.77 7.70 -16.26
CA VAL A 523 7.09 7.77 -17.71
C VAL A 523 6.79 6.46 -18.43
N SER A 524 6.40 6.56 -19.70
CA SER A 524 6.16 5.40 -20.58
C SER A 524 6.57 5.71 -22.01
N GLY A 525 6.98 4.70 -22.78
CA GLY A 525 7.29 4.89 -24.20
C GLY A 525 7.45 3.58 -24.98
N ALA A 526 7.10 3.62 -26.25
CA ALA A 526 7.18 2.48 -27.16
C ALA A 526 7.47 2.89 -28.61
N PRO A 527 8.17 2.05 -29.39
CA PRO A 527 8.35 2.26 -30.83
C PRO A 527 7.03 2.17 -31.59
N CYS A 528 6.92 2.93 -32.66
CA CYS A 528 5.84 2.81 -33.62
C CYS A 528 5.95 1.46 -34.35
N PRO A 529 4.81 0.78 -34.59
CA PRO A 529 4.78 -0.54 -35.23
C PRO A 529 5.46 -0.60 -36.59
N ASP A 530 5.31 0.46 -37.37
CA ASP A 530 5.83 0.54 -38.74
C ASP A 530 7.27 1.07 -38.81
N ASN A 531 7.75 1.69 -37.72
CA ASN A 531 9.07 2.32 -37.70
C ASN A 531 9.68 2.37 -36.28
N VAL A 532 10.64 1.48 -36.02
CA VAL A 532 11.40 1.41 -34.75
C VAL A 532 12.20 2.67 -34.44
N LEU A 533 12.47 3.51 -35.45
CA LEU A 533 13.14 4.81 -35.26
C LEU A 533 12.18 5.93 -34.84
N LEU A 534 10.89 5.68 -34.74
CA LEU A 534 9.91 6.65 -34.25
C LEU A 534 9.22 6.06 -33.02
N TRP A 535 9.17 6.81 -31.93
CA TRP A 535 8.58 6.35 -30.67
C TRP A 535 7.55 7.34 -30.16
N ASN A 536 6.50 6.80 -29.57
CA ASN A 536 5.53 7.56 -28.80
C ASN A 536 5.82 7.37 -27.31
N ALA A 537 5.77 8.45 -26.56
CA ALA A 537 5.99 8.43 -25.12
C ALA A 537 4.93 9.28 -24.40
N VAL A 538 4.72 8.95 -23.13
CA VAL A 538 3.82 9.66 -22.23
C VAL A 538 4.58 9.95 -20.94
N ILE A 539 4.51 11.19 -20.46
CA ILE A 539 5.05 11.61 -19.18
C ILE A 539 3.89 12.09 -18.31
N PHE A 540 3.77 11.51 -17.12
CA PHE A 540 2.89 12.01 -16.08
C PHE A 540 3.57 13.15 -15.35
N GLY A 541 2.80 14.20 -15.06
CA GLY A 541 3.26 15.35 -14.31
C GLY A 541 3.80 14.94 -12.93
N PRO A 542 4.98 15.42 -12.51
CA PRO A 542 5.54 15.06 -11.22
C PRO A 542 4.67 15.57 -10.06
N GLU A 543 4.58 14.78 -8.99
CA GLU A 543 3.93 15.17 -7.73
C GLU A 543 4.59 16.44 -7.13
N GLU A 544 3.83 17.22 -6.38
CA GLU A 544 4.30 18.47 -5.73
C GLU A 544 4.68 19.59 -6.73
N THR A 545 4.30 19.45 -8.01
CA THR A 545 4.49 20.47 -9.05
C THR A 545 3.15 20.97 -9.60
N PRO A 546 3.10 22.15 -10.24
CA PRO A 546 1.88 22.61 -10.91
C PRO A 546 1.41 21.71 -12.06
N PHE A 547 2.26 20.79 -12.52
CA PHE A 547 1.96 19.82 -13.58
C PHE A 547 1.33 18.53 -13.03
N GLU A 548 1.22 18.36 -11.71
CA GLU A 548 0.59 17.21 -11.06
C GLU A 548 -0.79 16.91 -11.68
N ASP A 549 -1.12 15.62 -11.79
CA ASP A 549 -2.29 15.08 -12.48
C ASP A 549 -2.33 15.28 -14.03
N GLY A 550 -1.33 15.96 -14.62
CA GLY A 550 -1.20 16.11 -16.07
C GLY A 550 -0.68 14.87 -16.79
N THR A 551 -1.13 14.65 -18.04
CA THR A 551 -0.69 13.55 -18.90
C THR A 551 -0.20 14.07 -20.24
N PHE A 552 1.12 14.12 -20.45
CA PHE A 552 1.71 14.79 -21.61
C PHE A 552 2.28 13.79 -22.62
N LYS A 553 1.88 13.93 -23.89
CA LYS A 553 2.31 13.05 -24.99
C LYS A 553 3.55 13.61 -25.69
N LEU A 554 4.50 12.76 -26.05
CA LEU A 554 5.74 13.11 -26.74
C LEU A 554 6.03 12.16 -27.90
N ILE A 555 6.76 12.66 -28.89
CA ILE A 555 7.34 11.88 -29.99
C ILE A 555 8.86 11.97 -29.91
N LEU A 556 9.52 10.81 -30.03
CA LEU A 556 10.97 10.71 -30.15
C LEU A 556 11.32 10.16 -31.54
N THR A 557 12.13 10.91 -32.27
CA THR A 557 12.60 10.55 -33.61
C THR A 557 14.10 10.26 -33.56
N PHE A 558 14.45 9.01 -33.84
CA PHE A 558 15.80 8.50 -33.90
C PHE A 558 16.30 8.44 -35.34
N ASP A 559 17.62 8.56 -35.53
CA ASP A 559 18.27 8.29 -36.81
C ASP A 559 19.19 7.06 -36.70
N GLU A 560 19.75 6.63 -37.83
CA GLU A 560 20.68 5.48 -37.88
C GLU A 560 22.03 5.75 -37.17
N SER A 561 22.27 6.98 -36.71
CA SER A 561 23.46 7.34 -35.95
C SER A 561 23.29 7.22 -34.42
N TYR A 562 22.09 6.89 -33.93
CA TYR A 562 21.86 6.57 -32.52
C TYR A 562 22.66 5.31 -32.10
N PRO A 563 23.32 5.29 -30.92
CA PRO A 563 23.30 6.29 -29.84
C PRO A 563 24.40 7.37 -29.93
N THR A 564 25.15 7.44 -31.02
CA THR A 564 26.23 8.43 -31.17
C THR A 564 25.69 9.86 -31.21
N LYS A 565 24.51 10.06 -31.83
CA LYS A 565 23.75 11.31 -31.75
C LYS A 565 22.47 11.15 -30.92
N PRO A 566 22.00 12.22 -30.26
CA PRO A 566 20.74 12.22 -29.53
C PRO A 566 19.55 12.08 -30.49
N PRO A 567 18.42 11.52 -30.03
CA PRO A 567 17.16 11.64 -30.77
C PRO A 567 16.63 13.07 -30.71
N HIS A 568 15.78 13.40 -31.68
CA HIS A 568 14.94 14.59 -31.60
C HIS A 568 13.69 14.28 -30.78
N VAL A 569 13.39 15.10 -29.77
CA VAL A 569 12.26 14.88 -28.85
C VAL A 569 11.36 16.10 -28.83
N LYS A 570 10.06 15.86 -28.91
CA LYS A 570 9.05 16.90 -29.03
C LYS A 570 7.77 16.54 -28.28
N PHE A 571 7.19 17.49 -27.56
CA PHE A 571 5.84 17.39 -27.01
C PHE A 571 4.80 17.49 -28.13
N VAL A 572 3.87 16.53 -28.14
CA VAL A 572 2.64 16.59 -28.95
C VAL A 572 1.59 17.40 -28.23
N SER A 573 1.48 17.18 -26.91
CA SER A 573 0.59 17.98 -26.06
C SER A 573 1.06 19.42 -26.01
N LYS A 574 0.09 20.33 -25.93
CA LYS A 574 0.40 21.75 -25.72
C LYS A 574 1.01 21.94 -24.33
N MET A 575 2.11 22.69 -24.26
CA MET A 575 2.89 22.87 -23.04
C MET A 575 3.13 24.34 -22.71
N PHE A 576 2.77 24.76 -21.50
CA PHE A 576 3.17 26.04 -20.95
C PHE A 576 4.33 25.86 -19.95
N HIS A 577 5.57 25.85 -20.43
CA HIS A 577 6.76 25.57 -19.62
C HIS A 577 7.97 26.45 -20.03
N PRO A 578 8.80 26.97 -19.09
CA PRO A 578 9.94 27.84 -19.40
C PRO A 578 10.93 27.29 -20.43
N ASN A 579 11.16 25.98 -20.46
CA ASN A 579 12.11 25.32 -21.36
C ASN A 579 11.45 24.53 -22.52
N VAL A 580 10.15 24.74 -22.78
CA VAL A 580 9.44 24.15 -23.94
C VAL A 580 8.98 25.26 -24.89
N TYR A 581 9.29 25.12 -26.17
CA TYR A 581 8.87 26.03 -27.22
C TYR A 581 7.38 25.86 -27.55
N ALA A 582 6.74 26.90 -28.09
CA ALA A 582 5.32 26.85 -28.48
C ALA A 582 5.01 25.77 -29.53
N ASN A 583 6.00 25.36 -30.32
CA ASN A 583 5.84 24.29 -31.29
C ASN A 583 5.93 22.89 -30.67
N GLY A 584 6.30 22.75 -29.39
CA GLY A 584 6.49 21.49 -28.66
C GLY A 584 7.94 21.04 -28.50
N ASP A 585 8.90 21.68 -29.16
CA ASP A 585 10.33 21.34 -29.01
C ASP A 585 10.80 21.73 -27.60
N LEU A 586 11.81 21.03 -27.08
CA LEU A 586 12.32 21.27 -25.72
C LEU A 586 13.81 21.58 -25.71
N CYS A 587 14.20 22.51 -24.83
CA CYS A 587 15.58 22.89 -24.62
C CYS A 587 16.14 22.15 -23.40
N LEU A 588 16.74 20.98 -23.64
CA LEU A 588 17.37 20.13 -22.62
C LEU A 588 18.81 19.85 -23.02
N ASP A 589 19.75 20.11 -22.11
CA ASP A 589 21.19 20.07 -22.36
C ASP A 589 21.70 18.67 -22.73
N ILE A 590 21.13 17.61 -22.14
CA ILE A 590 21.48 16.22 -22.47
C ILE A 590 21.10 15.85 -23.90
N LEU A 591 20.13 16.53 -24.54
CA LEU A 591 19.77 16.32 -25.95
C LEU A 591 20.56 17.21 -26.91
N GLN A 592 21.49 18.02 -26.40
CA GLN A 592 22.29 18.96 -27.16
C GLN A 592 23.78 18.72 -26.91
N ASN A 593 24.42 19.60 -26.14
CA ASN A 593 25.87 19.63 -25.91
C ASN A 593 26.35 18.67 -24.83
N ARG A 594 25.45 18.12 -23.99
CA ARG A 594 25.78 17.12 -22.96
C ARG A 594 25.34 15.70 -23.30
N TRP A 595 25.07 15.42 -24.57
CA TRP A 595 24.69 14.07 -25.00
C TRP A 595 25.83 13.06 -24.78
N SER A 596 25.47 11.89 -24.23
CA SER A 596 26.34 10.74 -24.10
C SER A 596 25.66 9.49 -24.69
N PRO A 597 26.36 8.67 -25.49
CA PRO A 597 25.83 7.40 -26.02
C PRO A 597 25.45 6.35 -24.95
N THR A 598 25.78 6.63 -23.69
CA THR A 598 25.38 5.84 -22.52
C THR A 598 23.93 6.08 -22.10
N TYR A 599 23.35 7.24 -22.43
CA TYR A 599 21.94 7.51 -22.16
C TYR A 599 21.06 6.59 -23.02
N ASP A 600 20.00 6.08 -22.41
CA ASP A 600 18.97 5.27 -23.05
C ASP A 600 17.64 6.02 -23.02
N THR A 601 16.64 5.48 -23.71
CA THR A 601 15.31 6.11 -23.81
C THR A 601 14.68 6.37 -22.44
N ALA A 602 14.91 5.50 -21.45
CA ALA A 602 14.44 5.70 -20.08
C ALA A 602 15.08 6.93 -19.44
N ALA A 603 16.40 7.06 -19.51
CA ALA A 603 17.13 8.22 -18.99
C ALA A 603 16.71 9.54 -19.63
N ILE A 604 16.40 9.53 -20.94
CA ILE A 604 15.88 10.71 -21.65
C ILE A 604 14.52 11.13 -21.07
N LEU A 605 13.57 10.19 -20.96
CA LEU A 605 12.22 10.49 -20.46
C LEU A 605 12.25 10.94 -19.00
N THR A 606 13.05 10.29 -18.14
CA THR A 606 13.24 10.71 -16.75
C THR A 606 13.82 12.13 -16.65
N SER A 607 14.77 12.48 -17.52
CA SER A 607 15.35 13.83 -17.52
C SER A 607 14.34 14.90 -17.95
N ILE A 608 13.45 14.58 -18.90
CA ILE A 608 12.34 15.48 -19.28
C ILE A 608 11.34 15.63 -18.14
N GLN A 609 11.02 14.55 -17.42
CA GLN A 609 10.18 14.62 -16.24
C GLN A 609 10.82 15.47 -15.12
N SER A 610 12.13 15.33 -14.89
CA SER A 610 12.86 16.20 -13.96
C SER A 610 12.86 17.67 -14.39
N LEU A 611 12.88 17.95 -15.70
CA LEU A 611 12.78 19.32 -16.23
C LEU A 611 11.41 19.96 -15.89
N LEU A 612 10.32 19.18 -15.84
CA LEU A 612 9.01 19.68 -15.40
C LEU A 612 8.98 20.00 -13.90
N HIS A 613 9.76 19.27 -13.11
CA HIS A 613 9.87 19.49 -11.67
C HIS A 613 10.73 20.71 -11.32
N ASP A 614 11.87 20.87 -11.98
CA ASP A 614 12.78 22.00 -11.76
C ASP A 614 13.12 22.73 -13.09
N PRO A 615 12.26 23.69 -13.50
CA PRO A 615 12.48 24.47 -14.72
C PRO A 615 13.73 25.35 -14.60
N ASN A 616 14.47 25.53 -15.69
CA ASN A 616 15.62 26.43 -15.75
C ASN A 616 15.24 27.80 -16.36
N PRO A 617 14.99 28.84 -15.54
CA PRO A 617 14.59 30.16 -16.03
C PRO A 617 15.74 30.94 -16.70
N ASN A 618 17.00 30.51 -16.54
CA ASN A 618 18.17 31.24 -17.05
C ASN A 618 18.41 31.03 -18.56
N SER A 619 17.75 30.03 -19.16
CA SER A 619 17.83 29.75 -20.61
C SER A 619 16.44 29.38 -21.16
N PRO A 620 15.50 30.35 -21.22
CA PRO A 620 14.10 30.06 -21.48
C PRO A 620 13.82 29.88 -22.99
N ALA A 621 13.14 28.78 -23.32
CA ALA A 621 12.52 28.55 -24.63
C ALA A 621 11.19 29.31 -24.75
N ASN A 622 10.49 29.50 -23.63
CA ASN A 622 9.28 30.31 -23.51
C ASN A 622 9.53 31.45 -22.52
N THR A 623 9.77 32.65 -23.07
CA THR A 623 10.09 33.86 -22.30
C THR A 623 8.95 34.31 -21.40
N GLU A 624 7.70 34.08 -21.81
CA GLU A 624 6.52 34.43 -21.01
C GLU A 624 6.38 33.51 -19.80
N ALA A 625 6.52 32.20 -20.00
CA ALA A 625 6.48 31.22 -18.91
C ALA A 625 7.61 31.44 -17.91
N ALA A 626 8.83 31.75 -18.38
CA ALA A 626 9.97 32.04 -17.50
C ALA A 626 9.81 33.33 -16.69
N ARG A 627 9.26 34.39 -17.31
CA ARG A 627 8.94 35.64 -16.62
C ARG A 627 7.90 35.40 -15.52
N LEU A 628 6.78 34.74 -15.85
CA LEU A 628 5.75 34.42 -14.85
C LEU A 628 6.29 33.52 -13.74
N PHE A 629 7.12 32.52 -14.08
CA PHE A 629 7.74 31.64 -13.08
C PHE A 629 8.60 32.39 -12.05
N THR A 630 9.25 33.49 -12.47
CA THR A 630 10.17 34.29 -11.65
C THR A 630 9.45 35.43 -10.91
N GLU A 631 8.55 36.14 -11.60
CA GLU A 631 7.92 37.37 -11.12
C GLU A 631 6.53 37.13 -10.49
N ASP A 632 5.74 36.19 -11.01
CA ASP A 632 4.37 35.90 -10.54
C ASP A 632 4.05 34.40 -10.59
N ARG A 633 4.48 33.71 -9.52
CA ARG A 633 4.29 32.27 -9.37
C ARG A 633 2.82 31.86 -9.38
N LYS A 634 1.90 32.71 -8.90
CA LYS A 634 0.47 32.39 -8.86
C LYS A 634 -0.13 32.40 -10.27
N ALA A 635 0.18 33.41 -11.07
CA ALA A 635 -0.26 33.46 -12.46
C ALA A 635 0.36 32.35 -13.32
N TYR A 636 1.63 32.01 -13.07
CA TYR A 636 2.27 30.85 -13.69
C TYR A 636 1.50 29.56 -13.39
N ASN A 637 1.28 29.25 -12.11
CA ASN A 637 0.60 28.02 -11.69
C ASN A 637 -0.81 27.92 -12.28
N ARG A 638 -1.55 29.04 -12.38
CA ARG A 638 -2.89 29.05 -13.01
C ARG A 638 -2.85 28.61 -14.47
N ARG A 639 -1.93 29.16 -15.27
CA ARG A 639 -1.79 28.76 -16.68
C ARG A 639 -1.26 27.34 -16.87
N VAL A 640 -0.40 26.87 -15.97
CA VAL A 640 0.02 25.48 -15.99
C VAL A 640 -1.16 24.55 -15.70
N ARG A 641 -2.05 24.90 -14.77
CA ARG A 641 -3.28 24.11 -14.54
C ARG A 641 -4.19 24.06 -15.76
N GLU A 642 -4.37 25.18 -16.48
CA GLU A 642 -5.11 25.17 -17.75
C GLU A 642 -4.47 24.17 -18.75
N THR A 643 -3.14 24.11 -18.79
CA THR A 643 -2.40 23.14 -19.62
C THR A 643 -2.62 21.69 -19.16
N VAL A 644 -2.67 21.45 -17.85
CA VAL A 644 -2.99 20.13 -17.27
C VAL A 644 -4.40 19.70 -17.65
N GLU A 645 -5.39 20.59 -17.53
CA GLU A 645 -6.78 20.31 -17.91
C GLU A 645 -6.91 20.04 -19.42
N GLU A 646 -6.23 20.82 -20.27
CA GLU A 646 -6.17 20.59 -21.72
C GLU A 646 -5.60 19.19 -22.04
N SER A 647 -4.61 18.72 -21.26
CA SER A 647 -3.98 17.41 -21.47
C SER A 647 -4.94 16.22 -21.28
N TRP A 648 -6.05 16.40 -20.56
CA TRP A 648 -7.07 15.34 -20.38
C TRP A 648 -8.00 15.19 -21.58
N ALA A 649 -8.15 16.24 -22.38
CA ALA A 649 -9.04 16.25 -23.53
C ALA A 649 -8.40 15.70 -24.82
N GLU A 650 -7.06 15.62 -24.85
CA GLU A 650 -6.23 15.13 -25.97
C GLU A 650 -5.97 13.62 -25.91
#